data_AF-A0AA97KIQ0-F1
#
_entry.id   AF-A0AA97KIQ0-F1
#
_cell.length_a   1.000
_cell.length_b   1.000
_cell.length_c   1.000
_cell.angle_alpha   90.00
_cell.angle_beta   90.00
_cell.angle_gamma   90.00
#
_symmetry.space_group_name_H-M   'P 1'
#
loop_
_entity.id
_entity.type
_entity.pdbx_description
1 polymer ?
#
loop_
_entity_poly.entity_id
_entity_poly.type
_entity_poly.pdbx_seq_one_letter_code
_entity_poly.pdbx_strand_id
1 'polypeptide(L)'
;MRKVPNRGKRKMVTAEDQLSLDLETNYPEYVIKVGKITFGEKSKISEKDQKEIREKIKKETPEKSNKEVDRIIRQIKKELKEKIERQATHLSRAACALLNSGGGVIRAEIEAEDFSFENDGIGQEILKSLKRCIHYSEYLEYFDFKPEESSMLIFVKSWSSGNSTYPRLCSLNTGLYERDSSSAMIRDPMNALSFLRRKKAGVLEYSCTDGEPSPKKAFLQNSVLPSREVSMQEEALPEAAAQFFKRDQLTYGEILNQLAESPEIEFKAFPKDKGILEFVESKLPVYVSAFASAKGGLIIFGVDDSKKVCGHTQEVEPCQMEDEVQRTIHERPHFHFCTSRQNVTHESKIMPVYDTNQESHGFVLALRIKPFCCAVFSYPPDSWTVKNAVERIEASEWCKLMTEEDRDMSELTENFKREPSISHKPLLCKPVYSIKGINSLKHLQQSLFPANSDEIIYKPEKLCTELFSRYPKLENIMKKKMEKLRNSKGILIFSRSWAVDIGLLEAPDVACDILLIATNAFPRLYTISVSSAIAVSAYSKEVARILKQKLVNEGGYTGKVCVIPHVIELGANAEVERDSGLVRYPSTYKVSKNNLQELIRSLVIVLLKFKSPLSDQLGYEFFNLLTIEQYEILKTNLHKSKKLFIYGFPGSGKTILATEIIKRIKNVFHCNSEEVLYICENKPLCNSVSMQRICQAVTRAAFLEPFFPFSSCNLDPVKHIIIDEAQNFRSSKGDWYAKARDITKGNGVLWIFLDYLQTTHTFDCGLPDQCNQEPQEWLTIGVRNATQIYEDMLQLIKKILSEPTRLNIPYNQLKNLLEKVQCGHNLEGILSKPQIRDQEGIVTYIVSKCVSYLKKGYSGGNIAILCNTTNERDVYKPLLEEKMSRQMRKLRLNVAFTTLDKAKGNDIVINSIRRFSGLERYIVFGIFPRSVNWRFADNLLLCLVSRANLHCHLLYDD
;
A
#
# COMPACT_ATOMS: atom_id res chain seq x y z
N MET A 1 -40.98 40.46 -0.35
CA MET A 1 -40.76 39.00 -0.36
C MET A 1 -41.23 38.43 -1.69
N ARG A 2 -40.33 38.31 -2.68
CA ARG A 2 -40.62 37.73 -3.99
C ARG A 2 -39.74 36.50 -4.18
N LYS A 3 -40.39 35.39 -4.55
CA LYS A 3 -39.83 34.05 -4.71
C LYS A 3 -38.69 34.03 -5.73
N VAL A 4 -37.53 33.54 -5.30
CA VAL A 4 -36.41 33.15 -6.16
C VAL A 4 -36.81 31.88 -6.93
N PRO A 5 -36.62 31.79 -8.27
CA PRO A 5 -36.90 30.56 -8.99
C PRO A 5 -35.81 29.54 -8.72
N ASN A 6 -36.22 28.42 -8.11
CA ASN A 6 -35.40 27.26 -7.84
C ASN A 6 -35.14 26.49 -9.17
N ARG A 7 -34.12 26.89 -9.94
CA ARG A 7 -33.61 26.13 -11.09
C ARG A 7 -32.22 25.60 -10.76
N GLY A 8 -32.22 24.39 -10.23
CA GLY A 8 -31.02 23.66 -9.86
C GLY A 8 -31.37 22.22 -9.47
N LYS A 9 -32.22 21.54 -10.25
CA LYS A 9 -32.21 20.07 -10.23
C LYS A 9 -30.90 19.63 -10.87
N ARG A 10 -29.80 19.66 -10.09
CA ARG A 10 -28.78 18.61 -10.20
C ARG A 10 -29.58 17.32 -10.28
N LYS A 11 -29.38 16.51 -11.33
CA LYS A 11 -29.80 15.10 -11.27
C LYS A 11 -29.13 14.54 -10.03
N MET A 12 -29.88 14.49 -8.92
CA MET A 12 -29.54 13.64 -7.81
C MET A 12 -29.41 12.26 -8.43
N VAL A 13 -28.24 11.66 -8.31
CA VAL A 13 -28.06 10.22 -8.51
C VAL A 13 -29.14 9.58 -7.65
N THR A 14 -30.15 9.01 -8.30
CA THR A 14 -31.26 8.34 -7.62
C THR A 14 -30.69 7.20 -6.79
N ALA A 15 -31.30 6.91 -5.64
CA ALA A 15 -30.84 5.85 -4.73
C ALA A 15 -30.71 4.46 -5.41
N GLU A 16 -31.35 4.26 -6.56
CA GLU A 16 -31.28 3.06 -7.40
C GLU A 16 -29.99 2.93 -8.25
N ASP A 17 -29.16 3.99 -8.37
CA ASP A 17 -27.92 3.99 -9.17
C ASP A 17 -26.65 3.69 -8.34
N GLN A 18 -26.78 3.42 -7.04
CA GLN A 18 -25.63 3.13 -6.17
C GLN A 18 -25.27 1.64 -6.18
N LEU A 19 -24.05 1.35 -6.63
CA LEU A 19 -23.43 0.04 -6.46
C LEU A 19 -23.39 -0.29 -4.96
N SER A 20 -24.00 -1.40 -4.56
CA SER A 20 -24.03 -1.83 -3.16
C SER A 20 -23.07 -2.99 -2.94
N LEU A 21 -22.30 -2.90 -1.86
CA LEU A 21 -21.47 -3.99 -1.37
C LEU A 21 -22.36 -4.91 -0.53
N ASP A 22 -22.51 -6.16 -0.98
CA ASP A 22 -23.24 -7.19 -0.25
C ASP A 22 -22.28 -7.95 0.67
N LEU A 23 -22.35 -7.63 1.96
CA LEU A 23 -21.62 -8.32 3.03
C LEU A 23 -22.40 -9.50 3.62
N GLU A 24 -23.67 -9.69 3.23
CA GLU A 24 -24.59 -10.70 3.75
C GLU A 24 -24.63 -11.98 2.91
N THR A 25 -24.14 -11.95 1.66
CA THR A 25 -23.99 -13.14 0.84
C THR A 25 -23.15 -14.25 1.50
N ASN A 26 -23.34 -15.48 1.03
CA ASN A 26 -22.54 -16.62 1.48
C ASN A 26 -21.09 -16.62 0.95
N TYR A 27 -20.75 -15.74 0.01
CA TYR A 27 -19.40 -15.66 -0.53
C TYR A 27 -18.45 -14.98 0.46
N PRO A 28 -17.30 -15.60 0.78
CA PRO A 28 -16.29 -15.03 1.68
C PRO A 28 -15.40 -13.99 0.97
N GLU A 29 -15.98 -13.11 0.14
CA GLU A 29 -15.27 -12.13 -0.68
C GLU A 29 -16.12 -10.86 -0.85
N TYR A 30 -15.55 -9.82 -1.47
CA TYR A 30 -16.36 -8.66 -1.85
C TYR A 30 -17.37 -9.08 -2.93
N VAL A 31 -18.66 -8.91 -2.63
CA VAL A 31 -19.74 -9.09 -3.59
C VAL A 31 -20.38 -7.75 -3.91
N ILE A 32 -20.37 -7.35 -5.17
CA ILE A 32 -21.03 -6.10 -5.61
C ILE A 32 -22.32 -6.46 -6.33
N LYS A 33 -23.45 -5.93 -5.83
CA LYS A 33 -24.76 -6.02 -6.51
C LYS A 33 -24.88 -4.90 -7.53
N VAL A 34 -25.24 -5.26 -8.77
CA VAL A 34 -25.42 -4.30 -9.88
C VAL A 34 -26.88 -4.16 -10.34
N GLY A 35 -27.81 -4.87 -9.68
CA GLY A 35 -29.24 -4.87 -10.05
C GLY A 35 -29.53 -5.70 -11.30
N LYS A 36 -30.65 -5.39 -11.98
CA LYS A 36 -31.12 -6.10 -13.18
C LYS A 36 -30.31 -5.73 -14.42
N ILE A 37 -29.82 -6.75 -15.12
CA ILE A 37 -29.02 -6.63 -16.35
C ILE A 37 -29.66 -7.45 -17.47
N THR A 38 -29.76 -6.85 -18.67
CA THR A 38 -30.15 -7.55 -19.88
C THR A 38 -28.91 -8.20 -20.53
N PHE A 39 -28.84 -9.53 -20.56
CA PHE A 39 -27.75 -10.29 -21.17
C PHE A 39 -28.13 -10.83 -22.56
N GLY A 40 -27.11 -11.24 -23.33
CA GLY A 40 -27.28 -12.02 -24.56
C GLY A 40 -27.86 -11.26 -25.76
N GLU A 41 -28.43 -11.98 -26.73
CA GLU A 41 -28.99 -11.40 -27.97
C GLU A 41 -30.16 -10.44 -27.72
N LYS A 42 -30.87 -10.59 -26.60
CA LYS A 42 -31.96 -9.70 -26.13
C LYS A 42 -31.50 -8.28 -25.78
N SER A 43 -30.19 -8.05 -25.75
CA SER A 43 -29.60 -6.70 -25.75
C SER A 43 -29.80 -5.96 -27.09
N LYS A 44 -30.41 -6.58 -28.11
CA LYS A 44 -30.72 -5.96 -29.39
C LYS A 44 -32.15 -6.30 -29.81
N ILE A 45 -32.83 -5.36 -30.47
CA ILE A 45 -34.13 -5.61 -31.11
C ILE A 45 -33.87 -6.19 -32.49
N SER A 46 -34.15 -7.47 -32.68
CA SER A 46 -34.01 -8.17 -33.97
C SER A 46 -35.03 -7.67 -34.99
N GLU A 47 -34.88 -8.06 -36.27
CA GLU A 47 -35.90 -7.76 -37.29
C GLU A 47 -37.23 -8.46 -37.02
N LYS A 48 -37.18 -9.65 -36.40
CA LYS A 48 -38.37 -10.39 -35.98
C LYS A 48 -39.12 -9.64 -34.88
N ASP A 49 -38.41 -9.15 -33.86
CA ASP A 49 -39.01 -8.36 -32.78
C ASP A 49 -39.65 -7.07 -33.31
N GLN A 50 -39.02 -6.43 -34.30
CA GLN A 50 -39.60 -5.25 -34.94
C GLN A 50 -40.92 -5.58 -35.64
N LYS A 51 -41.00 -6.74 -36.30
CA LYS A 51 -42.23 -7.18 -36.97
C LYS A 51 -43.34 -7.45 -35.95
N GLU A 52 -43.04 -8.13 -34.85
CA GLU A 52 -43.99 -8.41 -33.77
C GLU A 52 -44.46 -7.14 -33.05
N ILE A 53 -43.54 -6.23 -32.71
CA ILE A 53 -43.87 -4.92 -32.11
C ILE A 53 -44.76 -4.12 -33.07
N ARG A 54 -44.47 -4.15 -34.37
CA ARG A 54 -45.25 -3.46 -35.40
C ARG A 54 -46.67 -4.02 -35.51
N GLU A 55 -46.82 -5.34 -35.50
CA GLU A 55 -48.12 -6.01 -35.49
C GLU A 55 -48.91 -5.69 -34.22
N LYS A 56 -48.25 -5.68 -33.05
CA LYS A 56 -48.86 -5.34 -31.76
C LYS A 56 -49.35 -3.89 -31.71
N ILE A 57 -48.52 -2.92 -32.14
CA ILE A 57 -48.89 -1.50 -32.20
C ILE A 57 -50.06 -1.28 -33.17
N LYS A 58 -50.08 -1.96 -34.32
CA LYS A 58 -51.18 -1.89 -35.30
C LYS A 58 -52.46 -2.50 -34.77
N LYS A 59 -52.37 -3.54 -33.93
CA LYS A 59 -53.53 -4.18 -33.31
C LYS A 59 -54.14 -3.32 -32.20
N GLU A 60 -53.31 -2.66 -31.39
CA GLU A 60 -53.74 -1.80 -30.28
C GLU A 60 -54.16 -0.39 -30.76
N THR A 61 -53.53 0.11 -31.83
CA THR A 61 -53.80 1.44 -32.39
C THR A 61 -53.85 1.41 -33.92
N PRO A 62 -54.96 0.91 -34.52
CA PRO A 62 -55.07 0.73 -35.98
C PRO A 62 -55.04 2.04 -36.78
N GLU A 63 -55.33 3.18 -36.14
CA GLU A 63 -55.36 4.50 -36.80
C GLU A 63 -53.98 5.12 -37.01
N LYS A 64 -52.92 4.60 -36.37
CA LYS A 64 -51.56 5.14 -36.53
C LYS A 64 -51.00 4.83 -37.92
N SER A 65 -50.46 5.85 -38.57
CA SER A 65 -49.79 5.69 -39.87
C SER A 65 -48.52 4.83 -39.75
N ASN A 66 -48.12 4.15 -40.83
CA ASN A 66 -46.86 3.39 -40.85
C ASN A 66 -45.65 4.25 -40.44
N LYS A 67 -45.64 5.55 -40.78
CA LYS A 67 -44.59 6.50 -40.39
C LYS A 67 -44.53 6.73 -38.88
N GLU A 68 -45.67 6.78 -38.22
CA GLU A 68 -45.75 6.93 -36.76
C GLU A 68 -45.33 5.65 -36.03
N VAL A 69 -45.75 4.48 -36.54
CA VAL A 69 -45.30 3.19 -36.00
C VAL A 69 -43.78 3.06 -36.09
N ASP A 70 -43.18 3.47 -37.21
CA ASP A 70 -41.71 3.47 -37.38
C ASP A 70 -40.99 4.47 -36.47
N ARG A 71 -41.61 5.62 -36.14
CA ARG A 71 -41.07 6.55 -35.13
C ARG A 71 -41.08 5.91 -33.74
N ILE A 72 -42.17 5.23 -33.37
CA ILE A 72 -42.29 4.54 -32.07
C ILE A 72 -41.23 3.43 -31.96
N ILE A 73 -41.04 2.61 -32.99
CA ILE A 73 -40.01 1.55 -32.99
C ILE A 73 -38.60 2.15 -32.84
N ARG A 74 -38.31 3.29 -33.49
CA ARG A 74 -37.03 3.99 -33.30
C ARG A 74 -36.84 4.51 -31.88
N GLN A 75 -37.91 5.03 -31.27
CA GLN A 75 -37.87 5.51 -29.89
C GLN A 75 -37.61 4.36 -28.91
N ILE A 76 -38.30 3.22 -29.07
CA ILE A 76 -38.08 2.01 -28.26
C ILE A 76 -36.64 1.52 -28.40
N LYS A 77 -36.10 1.45 -29.64
CA LYS A 77 -34.69 1.10 -29.87
C LYS A 77 -33.72 2.03 -29.14
N LYS A 78 -33.99 3.33 -29.16
CA LYS A 78 -33.17 4.34 -28.49
C LYS A 78 -33.20 4.16 -26.97
N GLU A 79 -34.38 3.99 -26.39
CA GLU A 79 -34.55 3.78 -24.95
C GLU A 79 -33.88 2.49 -24.48
N LEU A 80 -34.02 1.38 -25.24
CA LEU A 80 -33.34 0.13 -24.93
C LEU A 80 -31.82 0.29 -24.98
N LYS A 81 -31.29 0.98 -26.00
CA LYS A 81 -29.85 1.23 -26.12
C LYS A 81 -29.32 2.05 -24.94
N GLU A 82 -30.01 3.13 -24.56
CA GLU A 82 -29.63 3.94 -23.40
C GLU A 82 -29.68 3.14 -22.09
N LYS A 83 -30.65 2.24 -21.94
CA LYS A 83 -30.75 1.35 -20.78
C LYS A 83 -29.57 0.37 -20.72
N ILE A 84 -29.24 -0.28 -21.83
CA ILE A 84 -28.12 -1.24 -21.90
C ILE A 84 -26.79 -0.53 -21.66
N GLU A 85 -26.60 0.68 -22.19
CA GLU A 85 -25.40 1.48 -21.93
C GLU A 85 -25.26 1.80 -20.43
N ARG A 86 -26.35 2.17 -19.73
CA ARG A 86 -26.32 2.37 -18.27
C ARG A 86 -25.97 1.09 -17.50
N GLN A 87 -26.62 -0.03 -17.84
CA GLN A 87 -26.32 -1.35 -17.24
C GLN A 87 -24.86 -1.74 -17.46
N ALA A 88 -24.34 -1.56 -18.67
CA ALA A 88 -22.95 -1.83 -19.03
C ALA A 88 -21.97 -0.94 -18.26
N THR A 89 -22.32 0.32 -18.00
CA THR A 89 -21.52 1.23 -17.17
C THR A 89 -21.49 0.78 -15.71
N HIS A 90 -22.62 0.39 -15.12
CA HIS A 90 -22.64 -0.12 -13.74
C HIS A 90 -21.77 -1.37 -13.59
N LEU A 91 -21.86 -2.27 -14.57
CA LEU A 91 -21.06 -3.49 -14.58
C LEU A 91 -19.54 -3.22 -14.66
N SER A 92 -19.12 -2.32 -15.55
CA SER A 92 -17.69 -1.98 -15.71
C SER A 92 -17.14 -1.22 -14.51
N ARG A 93 -17.94 -0.39 -13.84
CA ARG A 93 -17.56 0.26 -12.57
C ARG A 93 -17.37 -0.76 -11.44
N ALA A 94 -18.28 -1.72 -11.31
CA ALA A 94 -18.14 -2.81 -10.34
C ALA A 94 -16.90 -3.67 -10.63
N ALA A 95 -16.66 -4.00 -11.90
CA ALA A 95 -15.47 -4.74 -12.32
C ALA A 95 -14.18 -3.95 -12.01
N CYS A 96 -14.13 -2.66 -12.35
CA CYS A 96 -13.01 -1.77 -12.05
C CYS A 96 -12.72 -1.72 -10.54
N ALA A 97 -13.78 -1.61 -9.71
CA ALA A 97 -13.65 -1.61 -8.26
C ALA A 97 -13.01 -2.89 -7.73
N LEU A 98 -13.48 -4.07 -8.17
CA LEU A 98 -12.94 -5.36 -7.74
C LEU A 98 -11.51 -5.59 -8.24
N LEU A 99 -11.20 -5.22 -9.50
CA LEU A 99 -9.86 -5.30 -10.07
C LEU A 99 -8.84 -4.54 -9.21
N ASN A 100 -9.20 -3.35 -8.74
CA ASN A 100 -8.34 -2.50 -7.91
C ASN A 100 -8.33 -2.87 -6.41
N SER A 101 -9.09 -3.90 -5.99
CA SER A 101 -9.33 -4.22 -4.56
C SER A 101 -9.16 -5.70 -4.22
N GLY A 102 -8.27 -6.38 -4.94
CA GLY A 102 -7.94 -7.79 -4.66
C GLY A 102 -8.89 -8.82 -5.29
N GLY A 103 -9.83 -8.39 -6.15
CA GLY A 103 -10.83 -9.25 -6.80
C GLY A 103 -12.04 -9.58 -5.92
N GLY A 104 -13.05 -10.21 -6.52
CA GLY A 104 -14.30 -10.58 -5.84
C GLY A 104 -15.37 -11.07 -6.84
N VAL A 105 -16.64 -10.87 -6.51
CA VAL A 105 -17.78 -11.35 -7.32
C VAL A 105 -18.73 -10.20 -7.62
N ILE A 106 -19.22 -10.10 -8.85
CA ILE A 106 -20.34 -9.25 -9.22
C ILE A 106 -21.59 -10.12 -9.31
N ARG A 107 -22.66 -9.71 -8.65
CA ARG A 107 -23.98 -10.35 -8.75
C ARG A 107 -24.92 -9.45 -9.53
N ALA A 108 -25.36 -9.96 -10.69
CA ALA A 108 -26.32 -9.30 -11.58
C ALA A 108 -27.60 -10.11 -11.65
N GLU A 109 -28.76 -9.49 -11.45
CA GLU A 109 -30.06 -10.15 -11.65
C GLU A 109 -30.35 -10.24 -13.16
N ILE A 110 -30.77 -11.41 -13.63
CA ILE A 110 -31.07 -11.61 -15.05
C ILE A 110 -32.47 -11.08 -15.30
N GLU A 111 -32.61 -10.13 -16.23
CA GLU A 111 -33.90 -9.50 -16.50
C GLU A 111 -34.84 -10.37 -17.36
N ALA A 112 -34.30 -11.15 -18.28
CA ALA A 112 -35.09 -11.97 -19.20
C ALA A 112 -35.35 -13.36 -18.59
N GLU A 113 -36.62 -13.73 -18.47
CA GLU A 113 -37.07 -15.00 -17.86
C GLU A 113 -36.66 -16.25 -18.67
N ASP A 114 -36.50 -16.10 -19.99
CA ASP A 114 -36.15 -17.15 -20.95
C ASP A 114 -34.68 -17.06 -21.42
N PHE A 115 -33.81 -16.43 -20.63
CA PHE A 115 -32.38 -16.35 -20.93
C PHE A 115 -31.65 -17.68 -20.69
N SER A 116 -30.85 -18.11 -21.65
CA SER A 116 -29.92 -19.23 -21.51
C SER A 116 -28.50 -18.80 -21.84
N PHE A 117 -27.58 -18.92 -20.87
CA PHE A 117 -26.19 -18.53 -21.07
C PHE A 117 -25.49 -19.32 -22.19
N GLU A 118 -25.84 -20.60 -22.37
CA GLU A 118 -25.24 -21.47 -23.39
C GLU A 118 -25.65 -21.06 -24.82
N ASN A 119 -26.86 -20.53 -24.99
CA ASN A 119 -27.39 -20.15 -26.29
C ASN A 119 -27.20 -18.65 -26.58
N ASP A 120 -27.45 -17.79 -25.59
CA ASP A 120 -27.51 -16.34 -25.77
C ASP A 120 -26.17 -15.64 -25.46
N GLY A 121 -25.30 -16.29 -24.68
CA GLY A 121 -24.03 -15.72 -24.23
C GLY A 121 -24.18 -14.44 -23.39
N ILE A 122 -23.10 -13.66 -23.29
CA ILE A 122 -23.04 -12.44 -22.45
C ILE A 122 -23.64 -11.23 -23.15
N GLY A 123 -23.63 -11.20 -24.49
CA GLY A 123 -23.95 -10.01 -25.28
C GLY A 123 -22.72 -9.13 -25.54
N GLN A 124 -22.65 -8.54 -26.74
CA GLN A 124 -21.47 -7.81 -27.22
C GLN A 124 -21.20 -6.50 -26.45
N GLU A 125 -22.23 -5.76 -26.06
CA GLU A 125 -22.04 -4.47 -25.36
C GLU A 125 -21.50 -4.67 -23.94
N ILE A 126 -22.04 -5.66 -23.22
CA ILE A 126 -21.54 -6.04 -21.89
C ILE A 126 -20.09 -6.52 -21.99
N LEU A 127 -19.79 -7.40 -22.95
CA LEU A 127 -18.43 -7.88 -23.20
C LEU A 127 -17.47 -6.71 -23.52
N LYS A 128 -17.89 -5.79 -24.40
CA LYS A 128 -17.10 -4.59 -24.76
C LYS A 128 -16.86 -3.71 -23.54
N SER A 129 -17.84 -3.55 -22.66
CA SER A 129 -17.73 -2.76 -21.44
C SER A 129 -16.74 -3.38 -20.44
N LEU A 130 -16.82 -4.69 -20.18
CA LEU A 130 -15.86 -5.39 -19.33
C LEU A 130 -14.45 -5.35 -19.91
N LYS A 131 -14.32 -5.51 -21.23
CA LYS A 131 -13.04 -5.39 -21.95
C LYS A 131 -12.44 -3.98 -21.93
N ARG A 132 -13.19 -2.92 -21.58
CA ARG A 132 -12.58 -1.59 -21.32
C ARG A 132 -11.72 -1.58 -20.06
N CYS A 133 -11.95 -2.52 -19.14
CA CYS A 133 -11.22 -2.59 -17.87
C CYS A 133 -9.84 -3.27 -18.00
N ILE A 134 -9.61 -4.02 -19.08
CA ILE A 134 -8.49 -4.95 -19.22
C ILE A 134 -7.96 -4.96 -20.66
N HIS A 135 -6.81 -5.58 -20.93
CA HIS A 135 -6.35 -5.75 -22.31
C HIS A 135 -7.22 -6.75 -23.07
N TYR A 136 -7.55 -6.47 -24.35
CA TYR A 136 -8.54 -7.23 -25.13
C TYR A 136 -8.25 -8.74 -25.21
N SER A 137 -6.97 -9.14 -25.15
CA SER A 137 -6.50 -10.53 -25.25
C SER A 137 -6.62 -11.35 -23.95
N GLU A 138 -6.85 -10.73 -22.79
CA GLU A 138 -6.71 -11.37 -21.46
C GLU A 138 -8.04 -11.55 -20.72
N TYR A 139 -9.17 -11.41 -21.41
CA TYR A 139 -10.49 -11.44 -20.76
C TYR A 139 -10.79 -12.66 -19.90
N LEU A 140 -10.45 -13.86 -20.38
CA LEU A 140 -10.67 -15.11 -19.64
C LEU A 140 -9.73 -15.26 -18.43
N GLU A 141 -8.65 -14.48 -18.39
CA GLU A 141 -7.77 -14.44 -17.24
C GLU A 141 -8.41 -13.70 -16.06
N TYR A 142 -9.20 -12.65 -16.34
CA TYR A 142 -9.77 -11.79 -15.30
C TYR A 142 -11.22 -12.09 -14.94
N PHE A 143 -11.99 -12.63 -15.88
CA PHE A 143 -13.43 -12.82 -15.71
C PHE A 143 -13.84 -14.29 -15.93
N ASP A 144 -14.58 -14.86 -14.97
CA ASP A 144 -15.33 -16.12 -15.15
C ASP A 144 -16.82 -15.87 -14.91
N PHE A 145 -17.67 -16.58 -15.65
CA PHE A 145 -19.12 -16.39 -15.63
C PHE A 145 -19.79 -17.66 -15.13
N LYS A 146 -20.79 -17.49 -14.25
CA LYS A 146 -21.57 -18.59 -13.73
C LYS A 146 -23.04 -18.19 -13.62
N PRO A 147 -23.91 -18.76 -14.46
CA PRO A 147 -25.34 -18.54 -14.32
C PRO A 147 -25.89 -19.30 -13.10
N GLU A 148 -26.79 -18.65 -12.37
CA GLU A 148 -27.70 -19.20 -11.37
C GLU A 148 -29.15 -18.92 -11.82
N GLU A 149 -30.16 -19.53 -11.17
CA GLU A 149 -31.57 -19.52 -11.65
C GLU A 149 -32.10 -18.13 -12.04
N SER A 150 -31.84 -17.09 -11.24
CA SER A 150 -32.30 -15.72 -11.51
C SER A 150 -31.18 -14.68 -11.52
N SER A 151 -29.92 -15.10 -11.47
CA SER A 151 -28.77 -14.19 -11.43
C SER A 151 -27.54 -14.73 -12.14
N MET A 152 -26.75 -13.83 -12.71
CA MET A 152 -25.43 -14.09 -13.24
C MET A 152 -24.39 -13.70 -12.20
N LEU A 153 -23.50 -14.62 -11.85
CA LEU A 153 -22.31 -14.36 -11.06
C LEU A 153 -21.11 -14.18 -11.97
N ILE A 154 -20.38 -13.08 -11.77
CA ILE A 154 -19.17 -12.75 -12.53
C ILE A 154 -18.01 -12.68 -11.54
N PHE A 155 -17.10 -13.65 -11.62
CA PHE A 155 -15.93 -13.72 -10.77
C PHE A 155 -14.82 -12.86 -11.38
N VAL A 156 -14.30 -11.94 -10.58
CA VAL A 156 -13.30 -10.95 -10.99
C VAL A 156 -11.98 -11.23 -10.25
N LYS A 157 -10.96 -11.63 -11.01
CA LYS A 157 -9.58 -11.73 -10.51
C LYS A 157 -9.05 -10.34 -10.16
N SER A 158 -8.15 -10.24 -9.18
CA SER A 158 -7.42 -8.99 -8.92
C SER A 158 -6.60 -8.54 -10.13
N TRP A 159 -6.47 -7.22 -10.31
CA TRP A 159 -5.53 -6.64 -11.27
C TRP A 159 -4.08 -7.00 -10.90
N SER A 160 -3.30 -7.41 -11.89
CA SER A 160 -1.86 -7.65 -11.75
C SER A 160 -1.17 -7.27 -13.07
N SER A 161 -0.23 -6.33 -13.05
CA SER A 161 0.47 -5.92 -14.27
C SER A 161 1.48 -6.99 -14.67
N GLY A 162 1.19 -7.84 -15.65
CA GLY A 162 2.15 -8.86 -16.14
C GLY A 162 3.51 -8.28 -16.55
N ASN A 163 3.57 -7.00 -16.96
CA ASN A 163 4.78 -6.26 -17.36
C ASN A 163 4.82 -4.83 -16.78
N SER A 164 6.02 -4.28 -16.55
CA SER A 164 6.28 -2.92 -16.01
C SER A 164 5.78 -1.76 -16.89
N THR A 165 5.41 -2.07 -18.13
CA THR A 165 4.79 -1.14 -19.07
C THR A 165 3.34 -0.87 -18.72
N TYR A 166 2.59 -1.83 -18.15
CA TYR A 166 1.17 -1.66 -17.88
C TYR A 166 0.87 -0.75 -16.68
N PRO A 167 -0.26 -0.01 -16.71
CA PRO A 167 -0.81 0.70 -15.56
C PRO A 167 -0.97 -0.20 -14.32
N ARG A 168 -0.66 0.35 -13.15
CA ARG A 168 -0.83 -0.35 -11.86
C ARG A 168 -2.28 -0.46 -11.40
N LEU A 169 -3.18 0.32 -12.00
CA LEU A 169 -4.60 0.31 -11.69
C LEU A 169 -5.46 0.32 -12.97
N CYS A 170 -6.60 -0.33 -12.85
CA CYS A 170 -7.66 -0.30 -13.83
C CYS A 170 -8.37 1.07 -13.81
N SER A 171 -8.56 1.68 -14.97
CA SER A 171 -9.31 2.93 -15.14
C SER A 171 -10.16 2.82 -16.40
N LEU A 172 -11.47 3.10 -16.30
CA LEU A 172 -12.38 3.12 -17.44
C LEU A 172 -12.15 4.35 -18.32
N ASN A 173 -11.80 5.47 -17.68
CA ASN A 173 -11.51 6.75 -18.31
C ASN A 173 -10.52 7.49 -17.40
N THR A 174 -9.43 8.01 -17.95
CA THR A 174 -8.37 8.68 -17.16
C THR A 174 -8.72 10.13 -16.84
N GLY A 175 -9.65 10.75 -17.58
CA GLY A 175 -9.96 12.17 -17.52
C GLY A 175 -8.87 13.07 -18.11
N LEU A 176 -7.74 12.51 -18.56
CA LEU A 176 -6.62 13.24 -19.14
C LEU A 176 -6.74 13.28 -20.65
N TYR A 177 -6.53 14.46 -21.22
CA TYR A 177 -6.59 14.67 -22.66
C TYR A 177 -5.24 15.11 -23.23
N GLU A 178 -5.06 14.84 -24.51
CA GLU A 178 -3.96 15.35 -25.31
C GLU A 178 -4.44 15.96 -26.61
N ARG A 179 -3.62 16.85 -27.15
CA ARG A 179 -3.76 17.38 -28.50
C ARG A 179 -2.98 16.47 -29.43
N ASP A 180 -3.69 15.79 -30.32
CA ASP A 180 -3.11 15.09 -31.46
C ASP A 180 -3.50 15.84 -32.73
N SER A 181 -2.51 16.46 -33.39
CA SER A 181 -2.67 17.35 -34.54
C SER A 181 -3.78 18.40 -34.35
N SER A 182 -5.00 18.16 -34.85
CA SER A 182 -6.15 19.06 -34.75
C SER A 182 -7.25 18.58 -33.79
N SER A 183 -7.10 17.45 -33.09
CA SER A 183 -8.15 16.88 -32.25
C SER A 183 -7.73 16.66 -30.79
N ALA A 184 -8.68 16.83 -29.86
CA ALA A 184 -8.48 16.51 -28.45
C ALA A 184 -8.86 15.05 -28.20
N MET A 185 -7.87 14.19 -27.94
CA MET A 185 -8.08 12.77 -27.67
C MET A 185 -7.87 12.47 -26.20
N ILE A 186 -8.70 11.57 -25.65
CA ILE A 186 -8.49 11.06 -24.31
C ILE A 186 -7.24 10.18 -24.30
N ARG A 187 -6.37 10.37 -23.30
CA ARG A 187 -5.25 9.47 -23.05
C ARG A 187 -5.79 8.17 -22.49
N ASP A 188 -5.60 7.08 -23.20
CA ASP A 188 -5.82 5.75 -22.62
C ASP A 188 -4.87 5.53 -21.42
N PRO A 189 -5.16 4.57 -20.54
CA PRO A 189 -4.39 4.34 -19.31
C PRO A 189 -2.87 4.20 -19.52
N MET A 190 -2.43 3.61 -20.64
CA MET A 190 -1.00 3.43 -20.96
C MET A 190 -0.33 4.77 -21.26
N ASN A 191 -0.94 5.54 -22.15
CA ASN A 191 -0.45 6.87 -22.53
C ASN A 191 -0.58 7.89 -21.38
N ALA A 192 -1.55 7.71 -20.48
CA ALA A 192 -1.64 8.49 -19.25
C ALA A 192 -0.48 8.19 -18.29
N LEU A 193 -0.13 6.91 -18.10
CA LEU A 193 1.02 6.52 -17.27
C LEU A 193 2.32 7.14 -17.78
N SER A 194 2.60 7.02 -19.08
CA SER A 194 3.81 7.57 -19.69
C SER A 194 3.87 9.10 -19.59
N PHE A 195 2.74 9.78 -19.75
CA PHE A 195 2.61 11.22 -19.54
C PHE A 195 2.95 11.62 -18.10
N LEU A 196 2.35 10.97 -17.10
CA LEU A 196 2.59 11.30 -15.70
C LEU A 196 4.04 11.02 -15.28
N ARG A 197 4.63 9.90 -15.73
CA ARG A 197 6.05 9.58 -15.51
C ARG A 197 6.96 10.67 -16.07
N ARG A 198 6.71 11.14 -17.30
CA ARG A 198 7.47 12.24 -17.90
C ARG A 198 7.36 13.54 -17.10
N LYS A 199 6.15 13.93 -16.70
CA LYS A 199 5.94 15.14 -15.88
C LYS A 199 6.65 15.03 -14.52
N LYS A 200 6.63 13.85 -13.88
CA LYS A 200 7.34 13.57 -12.63
C LYS A 200 8.86 13.63 -12.79
N ALA A 201 9.41 12.99 -13.83
CA ALA A 201 10.85 12.99 -14.11
C ALA A 201 11.38 14.40 -14.39
N GLY A 202 10.66 15.19 -15.19
CA GLY A 202 11.02 16.59 -15.43
C GLY A 202 11.16 17.38 -14.13
N VAL A 203 10.24 17.24 -13.17
CA VAL A 203 10.34 17.92 -11.86
C VAL A 203 11.60 17.52 -11.09
N LEU A 204 12.02 16.26 -11.15
CA LEU A 204 13.19 15.76 -10.44
C LEU A 204 14.51 16.30 -11.02
N GLU A 205 14.64 16.40 -12.35
CA GLU A 205 15.82 16.97 -13.00
C GLU A 205 16.02 18.47 -12.65
N TYR A 206 14.95 19.26 -12.56
CA TYR A 206 15.06 20.69 -12.20
C TYR A 206 15.36 20.93 -10.71
N SER A 207 15.07 19.97 -9.83
CA SER A 207 15.42 20.08 -8.41
C SER A 207 16.92 19.94 -8.13
N CYS A 208 17.71 19.50 -9.12
CA CYS A 208 19.16 19.37 -9.04
C CYS A 208 19.93 20.57 -9.62
N THR A 209 19.25 21.58 -10.17
CA THR A 209 19.88 22.82 -10.67
C THR A 209 19.35 24.03 -9.90
N ASP A 210 20.20 24.62 -9.06
CA ASP A 210 19.87 25.82 -8.30
C ASP A 210 19.48 27.00 -9.22
N GLY A 211 18.19 27.33 -9.19
CA GLY A 211 17.60 28.53 -9.75
C GLY A 211 16.11 28.57 -9.39
N GLU A 212 15.60 29.74 -9.00
CA GLU A 212 14.21 29.95 -8.61
C GLU A 212 13.19 29.31 -9.59
N PRO A 213 12.05 28.81 -9.08
CA PRO A 213 11.07 28.10 -9.89
C PRO A 213 10.35 29.10 -10.80
N SER A 214 10.76 29.16 -12.07
CA SER A 214 9.91 29.72 -13.12
C SER A 214 9.34 28.58 -13.98
N PRO A 215 8.06 28.64 -14.40
CA PRO A 215 7.44 27.66 -15.29
C PRO A 215 8.15 27.51 -16.65
N LYS A 216 9.11 28.39 -16.96
CA LYS A 216 9.73 28.57 -18.27
C LYS A 216 10.83 27.56 -18.59
N LYS A 217 11.40 26.85 -17.60
CA LYS A 217 12.54 25.94 -17.86
C LYS A 217 12.16 24.48 -18.07
N ALA A 218 11.01 24.00 -17.61
CA ALA A 218 10.63 22.56 -17.61
C ALA A 218 10.36 21.90 -18.99
N PHE A 219 10.57 22.59 -20.11
CA PHE A 219 10.07 22.19 -21.44
C PHE A 219 11.14 21.76 -22.45
N LEU A 220 12.43 21.85 -22.13
CA LEU A 220 13.52 21.56 -23.07
C LEU A 220 14.00 20.10 -22.96
N GLN A 221 13.26 19.18 -23.59
CA GLN A 221 13.78 17.91 -24.15
C GLN A 221 12.65 17.14 -24.85
N ASN A 222 12.07 17.73 -25.91
CA ASN A 222 11.12 17.04 -26.80
C ASN A 222 11.62 17.14 -28.25
N SER A 223 12.76 16.54 -28.56
CA SER A 223 13.12 16.10 -29.92
C SER A 223 14.47 15.37 -29.92
N VAL A 224 14.49 14.12 -30.35
CA VAL A 224 15.72 13.39 -30.67
C VAL A 224 16.31 13.99 -31.95
N LEU A 225 17.44 14.71 -31.84
CA LEU A 225 18.60 14.80 -32.76
C LEU A 225 19.54 15.97 -32.34
N PRO A 226 20.86 15.90 -32.59
CA PRO A 226 21.85 16.68 -31.83
C PRO A 226 22.04 18.12 -32.34
N SER A 227 22.13 19.02 -31.36
CA SER A 227 22.93 20.25 -31.33
C SER A 227 22.83 21.22 -32.51
N ARG A 228 22.07 22.31 -32.32
CA ARG A 228 22.45 23.66 -32.78
C ARG A 228 21.88 24.70 -31.82
N GLU A 229 22.77 25.55 -31.31
CA GLU A 229 22.44 26.67 -30.44
C GLU A 229 21.39 27.56 -31.11
N VAL A 230 20.23 27.74 -30.47
CA VAL A 230 19.27 28.78 -30.82
C VAL A 230 18.83 29.49 -29.55
N SER A 231 18.98 30.81 -29.60
CA SER A 231 18.70 31.81 -28.60
C SER A 231 17.28 31.77 -28.02
N MET A 232 17.19 32.17 -26.75
CA MET A 232 15.97 32.34 -25.97
C MET A 232 14.96 33.31 -26.63
N GLN A 233 13.80 32.80 -27.01
CA GLN A 233 12.56 33.58 -27.19
C GLN A 233 11.42 32.86 -26.46
N GLU A 234 10.56 33.61 -25.79
CA GLU A 234 9.32 33.09 -25.20
C GLU A 234 8.53 32.32 -26.26
N GLU A 235 8.21 31.05 -26.02
CA GLU A 235 7.31 30.28 -26.91
C GLU A 235 5.91 30.91 -26.83
N ALA A 236 5.70 31.93 -27.65
CA ALA A 236 4.47 32.67 -27.81
C ALA A 236 3.46 31.86 -28.63
N LEU A 237 2.17 32.11 -28.38
CA LEU A 237 1.07 31.69 -29.27
C LEU A 237 1.45 32.05 -30.72
N PRO A 238 1.08 31.26 -31.75
CA PRO A 238 1.33 31.64 -33.14
C PRO A 238 0.93 33.10 -33.37
N GLU A 239 1.77 33.86 -34.08
CA GLU A 239 1.63 35.33 -34.16
C GLU A 239 0.23 35.75 -34.66
N ALA A 240 -0.32 35.00 -35.62
CA ALA A 240 -1.70 35.17 -36.09
C ALA A 240 -2.76 34.99 -34.98
N ALA A 241 -2.57 34.04 -34.07
CA ALA A 241 -3.47 33.81 -32.93
C ALA A 241 -3.36 34.92 -31.89
N ALA A 242 -2.14 35.44 -31.65
CA ALA A 242 -1.94 36.60 -30.78
C ALA A 242 -2.56 37.88 -31.37
N GLN A 243 -2.47 38.07 -32.69
CA GLN A 243 -3.13 39.17 -33.40
C GLN A 243 -4.66 39.05 -33.34
N PHE A 244 -5.20 37.83 -33.53
CA PHE A 244 -6.62 37.57 -33.36
C PHE A 244 -7.12 37.92 -31.96
N PHE A 245 -6.42 37.49 -30.92
CA PHE A 245 -6.82 37.74 -29.52
C PHE A 245 -6.83 39.23 -29.14
N LYS A 246 -6.16 40.10 -29.93
CA LYS A 246 -6.19 41.56 -29.75
C LYS A 246 -7.42 42.23 -30.35
N ARG A 247 -8.17 41.58 -31.25
CA ARG A 247 -9.34 42.18 -31.92
C ARG A 247 -10.47 42.41 -30.93
N ASP A 248 -11.14 43.56 -31.00
CA ASP A 248 -12.24 43.90 -30.09
C ASP A 248 -13.61 43.52 -30.62
N GLN A 249 -13.75 43.29 -31.93
CA GLN A 249 -14.98 42.85 -32.59
C GLN A 249 -14.66 42.02 -33.83
N LEU A 250 -15.64 41.24 -34.31
CA LEU A 250 -15.52 40.39 -35.50
C LEU A 250 -16.70 40.62 -36.46
N THR A 251 -16.51 40.31 -37.75
CA THR A 251 -17.57 40.44 -38.74
C THR A 251 -18.27 39.10 -38.97
N TYR A 252 -19.61 39.08 -38.98
CA TYR A 252 -20.40 37.89 -39.28
C TYR A 252 -20.06 37.36 -40.67
N GLY A 253 -19.75 36.07 -40.75
CA GLY A 253 -19.36 35.41 -41.99
C GLY A 253 -17.91 35.66 -42.44
N GLU A 254 -17.11 36.41 -41.68
CA GLU A 254 -15.67 36.54 -41.89
C GLU A 254 -15.00 35.16 -41.87
N ILE A 255 -14.11 34.90 -42.82
CA ILE A 255 -13.30 33.67 -42.87
C ILE A 255 -11.92 33.99 -42.29
N LEU A 256 -11.57 33.33 -41.18
CA LEU A 256 -10.30 33.53 -40.48
C LEU A 256 -9.14 32.80 -41.17
N ASN A 257 -8.81 33.20 -42.42
CA ASN A 257 -7.83 32.52 -43.28
C ASN A 257 -6.42 32.39 -42.67
N GLN A 258 -6.03 33.33 -41.82
CA GLN A 258 -4.73 33.35 -41.15
C GLN A 258 -4.63 32.39 -39.96
N LEU A 259 -5.76 31.83 -39.51
CA LEU A 259 -5.82 30.82 -38.47
C LEU A 259 -6.16 29.46 -39.08
N ALA A 260 -5.59 28.40 -38.51
CA ALA A 260 -5.94 27.03 -38.82
C ALA A 260 -5.96 26.24 -37.52
N GLU A 261 -6.80 25.20 -37.44
CA GLU A 261 -6.72 24.28 -36.31
C GLU A 261 -5.34 23.63 -36.28
N SER A 262 -4.71 23.68 -35.11
CA SER A 262 -3.37 23.19 -34.85
C SER A 262 -3.33 22.62 -33.43
N PRO A 263 -2.21 22.00 -33.00
CA PRO A 263 -2.10 21.55 -31.61
C PRO A 263 -2.39 22.64 -30.58
N GLU A 264 -2.21 23.92 -30.95
CA GLU A 264 -2.40 25.12 -30.12
C GLU A 264 -3.69 25.90 -30.42
N ILE A 265 -4.47 25.57 -31.46
CA ILE A 265 -5.67 26.32 -31.88
C ILE A 265 -6.84 25.37 -32.18
N GLU A 266 -8.02 25.64 -31.63
CA GLU A 266 -9.27 24.88 -31.88
C GLU A 266 -10.46 25.81 -32.12
N PHE A 267 -11.32 25.50 -33.10
CA PHE A 267 -12.59 26.17 -33.33
C PHE A 267 -13.78 25.31 -32.89
N LYS A 268 -14.82 25.93 -32.32
CA LYS A 268 -16.11 25.27 -32.06
C LYS A 268 -17.29 26.20 -32.31
N ALA A 269 -18.17 25.82 -33.23
CA ALA A 269 -19.42 26.54 -33.45
C ALA A 269 -20.38 26.35 -32.26
N PHE A 270 -21.17 27.39 -31.96
CA PHE A 270 -22.27 27.26 -31.00
C PHE A 270 -23.41 26.41 -31.58
N PRO A 271 -24.07 25.60 -30.75
CA PRO A 271 -25.20 24.78 -31.20
C PRO A 271 -26.44 25.66 -31.43
N LYS A 272 -27.16 25.43 -32.55
CA LYS A 272 -28.40 26.15 -32.87
C LYS A 272 -29.57 25.85 -31.92
N ASP A 273 -29.62 24.62 -31.38
CA ASP A 273 -30.77 24.09 -30.64
C ASP A 273 -30.49 23.78 -29.14
N LYS A 274 -29.37 24.25 -28.57
CA LYS A 274 -29.00 24.02 -27.16
C LYS A 274 -28.54 25.31 -26.50
N GLY A 275 -28.68 25.40 -25.17
CA GLY A 275 -28.16 26.54 -24.41
C GLY A 275 -26.64 26.66 -24.51
N ILE A 276 -26.14 27.87 -24.77
CA ILE A 276 -24.69 28.12 -24.92
C ILE A 276 -23.91 27.76 -23.64
N LEU A 277 -24.41 28.16 -22.47
CA LEU A 277 -23.72 27.92 -21.19
C LEU A 277 -23.51 26.42 -20.94
N GLU A 278 -24.54 25.60 -21.13
CA GLU A 278 -24.46 24.14 -21.01
C GLU A 278 -23.49 23.54 -22.04
N PHE A 279 -23.41 24.12 -23.24
CA PHE A 279 -22.46 23.69 -24.26
C PHE A 279 -21.01 23.96 -23.83
N VAL A 280 -20.72 25.17 -23.34
CA VAL A 280 -19.40 25.55 -22.81
C VAL A 280 -19.03 24.68 -21.62
N GLU A 281 -19.93 24.51 -20.65
CA GLU A 281 -19.75 23.63 -19.48
C GLU A 281 -19.35 22.21 -19.90
N SER A 282 -19.98 21.68 -20.94
CA SER A 282 -19.74 20.30 -21.41
C SER A 282 -18.44 20.13 -22.20
N LYS A 283 -18.01 21.15 -22.97
CA LYS A 283 -16.88 21.06 -23.91
C LYS A 283 -15.59 21.63 -23.38
N LEU A 284 -15.64 22.76 -22.67
CA LEU A 284 -14.47 23.47 -22.18
C LEU A 284 -13.52 22.59 -21.33
N PRO A 285 -13.99 21.69 -20.44
CA PRO A 285 -13.11 20.84 -19.63
C PRO A 285 -12.12 19.99 -20.44
N VAL A 286 -12.55 19.50 -21.60
CA VAL A 286 -11.73 18.66 -22.49
C VAL A 286 -10.54 19.45 -23.01
N TYR A 287 -10.80 20.67 -23.49
CA TYR A 287 -9.77 21.54 -24.07
C TYR A 287 -8.86 22.14 -23.01
N VAL A 288 -9.39 22.48 -21.83
CA VAL A 288 -8.58 22.92 -20.69
C VAL A 288 -7.57 21.83 -20.32
N SER A 289 -8.00 20.58 -20.19
CA SER A 289 -7.11 19.45 -19.91
C SER A 289 -6.07 19.25 -21.01
N ALA A 290 -6.49 19.28 -22.28
CA ALA A 290 -5.61 19.04 -23.43
C ALA A 290 -4.53 20.13 -23.59
N PHE A 291 -4.92 21.41 -23.58
CA PHE A 291 -3.99 22.53 -23.75
C PHE A 291 -3.08 22.72 -22.54
N ALA A 292 -3.62 22.61 -21.32
CA ALA A 292 -2.82 22.76 -20.10
C ALA A 292 -1.77 21.64 -19.96
N SER A 293 -2.08 20.43 -20.44
CA SER A 293 -1.13 19.30 -20.44
C SER A 293 -0.03 19.42 -21.50
N ALA A 294 -0.23 20.28 -22.51
CA ALA A 294 0.69 20.55 -23.61
C ALA A 294 1.42 21.90 -23.43
N LYS A 295 1.59 22.68 -24.51
CA LYS A 295 2.24 24.00 -24.52
C LYS A 295 1.28 25.17 -24.22
N GLY A 296 0.04 24.88 -23.81
CA GLY A 296 -1.05 25.85 -23.83
C GLY A 296 -1.69 25.95 -25.22
N GLY A 297 -2.67 26.84 -25.36
CA GLY A 297 -3.37 27.05 -26.63
C GLY A 297 -4.57 27.97 -26.53
N LEU A 298 -5.28 28.12 -27.65
CA LEU A 298 -6.42 29.00 -27.85
C LEU A 298 -7.61 28.19 -28.35
N ILE A 299 -8.72 28.19 -27.60
CA ILE A 299 -10.01 27.70 -28.08
C ILE A 299 -10.93 28.87 -28.37
N ILE A 300 -11.61 28.82 -29.52
CA ILE A 300 -12.50 29.87 -30.01
C ILE A 300 -13.88 29.27 -30.24
N PHE A 301 -14.84 29.68 -29.41
CA PHE A 301 -16.25 29.33 -29.55
C PHE A 301 -16.99 30.38 -30.39
N GLY A 302 -17.87 29.94 -31.29
CA GLY A 302 -18.60 30.80 -32.24
C GLY A 302 -17.99 30.87 -33.64
N VAL A 303 -17.02 30.00 -33.93
CA VAL A 303 -16.39 29.82 -35.25
C VAL A 303 -16.55 28.36 -35.67
N ASP A 304 -17.00 28.11 -36.90
CA ASP A 304 -17.17 26.75 -37.42
C ASP A 304 -15.85 26.13 -37.95
N ASP A 305 -15.89 24.84 -38.26
CA ASP A 305 -14.74 24.10 -38.78
C ASP A 305 -14.28 24.60 -40.17
N SER A 306 -15.11 25.40 -40.86
CA SER A 306 -14.77 26.11 -42.10
C SER A 306 -14.13 27.48 -41.85
N LYS A 307 -13.76 27.78 -40.59
CA LYS A 307 -13.15 29.03 -40.12
C LYS A 307 -14.05 30.25 -40.24
N LYS A 308 -15.35 30.04 -40.40
CA LYS A 308 -16.33 31.11 -40.58
C LYS A 308 -16.85 31.58 -39.23
N VAL A 309 -16.80 32.89 -38.99
CA VAL A 309 -17.40 33.50 -37.80
C VAL A 309 -18.91 33.40 -37.89
N CYS A 310 -19.51 32.62 -36.99
CA CYS A 310 -20.95 32.38 -36.96
C CYS A 310 -21.65 33.21 -35.88
N GLY A 311 -20.97 33.51 -34.76
CA GLY A 311 -21.64 34.11 -33.61
C GLY A 311 -22.81 33.24 -33.11
N HIS A 312 -23.66 33.81 -32.24
CA HIS A 312 -24.91 33.18 -31.82
C HIS A 312 -25.86 34.21 -31.19
N THR A 313 -27.10 34.29 -31.67
CA THR A 313 -28.07 35.36 -31.36
C THR A 313 -28.79 35.21 -30.01
N GLN A 314 -28.48 34.18 -29.23
CA GLN A 314 -29.09 34.01 -27.90
C GLN A 314 -28.50 35.00 -26.90
N GLU A 315 -29.36 35.71 -26.18
CA GLU A 315 -28.98 36.66 -25.12
C GLU A 315 -28.35 35.91 -23.94
N VAL A 316 -27.02 35.92 -23.87
CA VAL A 316 -26.24 35.53 -22.69
C VAL A 316 -25.40 36.74 -22.31
N GLU A 317 -25.57 37.23 -21.09
CA GLU A 317 -24.79 38.36 -20.59
C GLU A 317 -23.30 37.98 -20.51
N PRO A 318 -22.37 38.87 -20.92
CA PRO A 318 -20.93 38.59 -20.86
C PRO A 318 -20.45 38.14 -19.48
N CYS A 319 -20.98 38.74 -18.41
CA CYS A 319 -20.63 38.36 -17.03
C CYS A 319 -21.05 36.93 -16.69
N GLN A 320 -22.22 36.46 -17.17
CA GLN A 320 -22.67 35.09 -16.96
C GLN A 320 -21.76 34.09 -17.67
N MET A 321 -21.27 34.44 -18.86
CA MET A 321 -20.33 33.61 -19.60
C MET A 321 -18.96 33.55 -18.93
N GLU A 322 -18.45 34.68 -18.45
CA GLU A 322 -17.19 34.74 -17.69
C GLU A 322 -17.26 33.95 -16.39
N ASP A 323 -18.33 34.08 -15.62
CA ASP A 323 -18.57 33.32 -14.39
C ASP A 323 -18.60 31.81 -14.69
N GLU A 324 -19.26 31.40 -15.77
CA GLU A 324 -19.36 30.00 -16.18
C GLU A 324 -18.01 29.42 -16.62
N VAL A 325 -17.21 30.19 -17.35
CA VAL A 325 -15.83 29.83 -17.74
C VAL A 325 -14.95 29.69 -16.50
N GLN A 326 -14.97 30.68 -15.60
CA GLN A 326 -14.17 30.67 -14.39
C GLN A 326 -14.51 29.47 -13.52
N ARG A 327 -15.81 29.25 -13.28
CA ARG A 327 -16.33 28.11 -12.52
C ARG A 327 -15.90 26.78 -13.14
N THR A 328 -16.09 26.61 -14.45
CA THR A 328 -15.73 25.39 -15.16
C THR A 328 -14.24 25.07 -15.02
N ILE A 329 -13.37 26.08 -15.13
CA ILE A 329 -11.91 25.91 -15.00
C ILE A 329 -11.49 25.67 -13.54
N HIS A 330 -12.05 26.39 -12.57
CA HIS A 330 -11.70 26.25 -11.15
C HIS A 330 -12.07 24.88 -10.58
N GLU A 331 -13.19 24.31 -11.03
CA GLU A 331 -13.64 22.98 -10.61
C GLU A 331 -12.80 21.82 -11.18
N ARG A 332 -11.82 22.10 -12.07
CA ARG A 332 -11.02 21.03 -12.69
C ARG A 332 -10.04 20.40 -11.69
N PRO A 333 -10.09 19.07 -11.53
CA PRO A 333 -9.09 18.38 -10.73
C PRO A 333 -7.72 18.56 -11.36
N HIS A 334 -6.72 18.83 -10.53
CA HIS A 334 -5.34 18.94 -10.97
C HIS A 334 -4.41 18.39 -9.90
N PHE A 335 -3.21 17.98 -10.31
CA PHE A 335 -2.23 17.40 -9.41
C PHE A 335 -0.84 17.92 -9.73
N HIS A 336 -0.13 18.36 -8.69
CA HIS A 336 1.25 18.83 -8.76
C HIS A 336 2.21 17.74 -8.26
N PHE A 337 3.19 17.38 -9.09
CA PHE A 337 4.39 16.65 -8.65
C PHE A 337 5.44 17.60 -8.05
N CYS A 338 5.39 18.89 -8.40
CA CYS A 338 6.28 19.92 -7.88
C CYS A 338 5.73 20.61 -6.62
N THR A 339 6.51 21.52 -6.03
CA THR A 339 6.12 22.30 -4.83
C THR A 339 5.13 23.43 -5.13
N SER A 340 4.77 23.64 -6.40
CA SER A 340 3.81 24.68 -6.81
C SER A 340 2.42 24.43 -6.20
N ARG A 341 1.71 25.53 -5.95
CA ARG A 341 0.29 25.53 -5.52
C ARG A 341 -0.58 26.36 -6.46
N GLN A 342 -0.11 26.63 -7.67
CA GLN A 342 -0.85 27.44 -8.64
C GLN A 342 -1.97 26.63 -9.30
N ASN A 343 -3.12 27.27 -9.49
CA ASN A 343 -4.24 26.72 -10.26
C ASN A 343 -4.00 26.88 -11.77
N VAL A 344 -4.86 26.26 -12.57
CA VAL A 344 -4.88 26.44 -14.03
C VAL A 344 -5.18 27.90 -14.35
N THR A 345 -4.35 28.53 -15.17
CA THR A 345 -4.48 29.95 -15.54
C THR A 345 -4.97 30.08 -16.98
N HIS A 346 -5.83 31.08 -17.20
CA HIS A 346 -6.41 31.36 -18.51
C HIS A 346 -6.59 32.88 -18.70
N GLU A 347 -6.69 33.30 -19.96
CA GLU A 347 -7.14 34.62 -20.39
C GLU A 347 -8.40 34.41 -21.25
N SER A 348 -9.48 35.13 -20.96
CA SER A 348 -10.73 35.07 -21.72
C SER A 348 -11.00 36.40 -22.42
N LYS A 349 -11.55 36.34 -23.63
CA LYS A 349 -12.05 37.51 -24.36
C LYS A 349 -13.38 37.19 -25.02
N ILE A 350 -14.38 38.03 -24.77
CA ILE A 350 -15.68 37.99 -25.44
C ILE A 350 -15.67 39.09 -26.49
N MET A 351 -15.82 38.71 -27.76
CA MET A 351 -15.80 39.64 -28.88
C MET A 351 -17.20 39.70 -29.52
N PRO A 352 -17.87 40.85 -29.55
CA PRO A 352 -19.12 41.02 -30.27
C PRO A 352 -18.93 40.78 -31.77
N VAL A 353 -19.94 40.20 -32.40
CA VAL A 353 -20.00 39.93 -33.84
C VAL A 353 -21.05 40.83 -34.46
N TYR A 354 -20.67 41.58 -35.49
CA TYR A 354 -21.59 42.43 -36.26
C TYR A 354 -21.60 42.03 -37.72
N ASP A 355 -22.72 42.19 -38.41
CA ASP A 355 -22.73 42.11 -39.86
C ASP A 355 -22.33 43.45 -40.52
N THR A 356 -22.36 43.50 -41.84
CA THR A 356 -22.03 44.71 -42.63
C THR A 356 -22.97 45.88 -42.38
N ASN A 357 -24.15 45.64 -41.80
CA ASN A 357 -25.15 46.66 -41.47
C ASN A 357 -25.07 47.10 -40.01
N GLN A 358 -24.05 46.65 -39.26
CA GLN A 358 -23.91 46.82 -37.81
C GLN A 358 -25.01 46.16 -36.97
N GLU A 359 -25.75 45.20 -37.52
CA GLU A 359 -26.65 44.38 -36.69
C GLU A 359 -25.83 43.36 -35.88
N SER A 360 -26.19 43.17 -34.61
CA SER A 360 -25.50 42.21 -33.75
C SER A 360 -25.88 40.77 -34.11
N HIS A 361 -24.87 39.94 -34.36
CA HIS A 361 -24.98 38.49 -34.55
C HIS A 361 -24.40 37.72 -33.36
N GLY A 362 -24.45 38.32 -32.16
CA GLY A 362 -23.99 37.71 -30.92
C GLY A 362 -22.51 37.94 -30.62
N PHE A 363 -21.83 36.91 -30.10
CA PHE A 363 -20.42 37.01 -29.69
C PHE A 363 -19.61 35.75 -30.05
N VAL A 364 -18.29 35.91 -30.00
CA VAL A 364 -17.28 34.85 -30.02
C VAL A 364 -16.56 34.85 -28.67
N LEU A 365 -16.38 33.67 -28.07
CA LEU A 365 -15.62 33.50 -26.84
C LEU A 365 -14.27 32.88 -27.18
N ALA A 366 -13.20 33.64 -26.97
CA ALA A 366 -11.82 33.17 -27.14
C ALA A 366 -11.17 32.94 -25.76
N LEU A 367 -10.64 31.74 -25.54
CA LEU A 367 -10.00 31.36 -24.29
C LEU A 367 -8.57 30.89 -24.54
N ARG A 368 -7.60 31.63 -24.01
CA ARG A 368 -6.19 31.25 -24.01
C ARG A 368 -5.86 30.51 -22.73
N ILE A 369 -5.60 29.22 -22.84
CA ILE A 369 -5.21 28.35 -21.73
C ILE A 369 -3.69 28.32 -21.65
N LYS A 370 -3.14 28.66 -20.48
CA LYS A 370 -1.69 28.63 -20.25
C LYS A 370 -1.21 27.20 -19.96
N PRO A 371 0.03 26.84 -20.33
CA PRO A 371 0.59 25.55 -19.98
C PRO A 371 0.65 25.35 -18.47
N PHE A 372 0.37 24.13 -18.02
CA PHE A 372 0.42 23.73 -16.62
C PHE A 372 1.61 22.81 -16.37
N CYS A 373 2.27 23.01 -15.23
CA CYS A 373 3.52 22.32 -14.92
C CYS A 373 3.36 20.79 -14.77
N CYS A 374 2.20 20.31 -14.32
CA CYS A 374 1.97 18.90 -14.01
C CYS A 374 0.75 18.33 -14.78
N ALA A 375 -0.30 17.86 -14.07
CA ALA A 375 -1.45 17.20 -14.69
C ALA A 375 -2.77 17.94 -14.39
N VAL A 376 -3.58 18.17 -15.43
CA VAL A 376 -4.91 18.77 -15.35
C VAL A 376 -5.93 17.83 -15.97
N PHE A 377 -7.00 17.55 -15.23
CA PHE A 377 -8.04 16.62 -15.63
C PHE A 377 -9.27 17.37 -16.14
N SER A 378 -9.87 16.83 -17.20
CA SER A 378 -11.19 17.30 -17.67
C SER A 378 -12.27 16.94 -16.66
N TYR A 379 -12.23 15.74 -16.09
CA TYR A 379 -13.10 15.23 -15.03
C TYR A 379 -12.26 14.31 -14.14
N PRO A 380 -12.67 14.02 -12.89
CA PRO A 380 -11.97 13.03 -12.08
C PRO A 380 -11.80 11.71 -12.86
N PRO A 381 -10.73 10.93 -12.64
CA PRO A 381 -10.57 9.63 -13.30
C PRO A 381 -11.77 8.71 -12.99
N ASP A 382 -12.36 8.06 -14.00
CA ASP A 382 -13.38 7.02 -13.82
C ASP A 382 -12.70 5.70 -13.43
N SER A 383 -12.19 5.67 -12.20
CA SER A 383 -11.49 4.55 -11.59
C SER A 383 -12.05 4.34 -10.19
N TRP A 384 -12.32 3.08 -9.82
CA TRP A 384 -13.09 2.73 -8.63
C TRP A 384 -12.32 1.74 -7.75
N THR A 385 -12.65 1.71 -6.46
CA THR A 385 -12.08 0.79 -5.47
C THR A 385 -13.12 0.41 -4.42
N VAL A 386 -12.85 -0.64 -3.64
CA VAL A 386 -13.67 -1.10 -2.52
C VAL A 386 -12.87 -0.87 -1.24
N LYS A 387 -13.36 0.06 -0.41
CA LYS A 387 -12.89 0.26 0.98
C LYS A 387 -13.97 -0.28 1.92
N ASN A 388 -14.84 0.59 2.42
CA ASN A 388 -16.06 0.22 3.13
C ASN A 388 -17.28 0.17 2.21
N ALA A 389 -17.22 0.94 1.11
CA ALA A 389 -18.19 0.96 0.03
C ALA A 389 -17.44 1.00 -1.32
N VAL A 390 -18.20 0.92 -2.41
CA VAL A 390 -17.68 1.13 -3.76
C VAL A 390 -17.52 2.64 -3.97
N GLU A 391 -16.28 3.09 -4.08
CA GLU A 391 -15.93 4.51 -4.12
C GLU A 391 -15.06 4.83 -5.33
N ARG A 392 -15.18 6.06 -5.84
CA ARG A 392 -14.34 6.57 -6.92
C ARG A 392 -13.00 7.04 -6.35
N ILE A 393 -11.90 6.71 -7.02
CA ILE A 393 -10.57 7.14 -6.62
C ILE A 393 -10.39 8.63 -6.95
N GLU A 394 -9.94 9.42 -5.98
CA GLU A 394 -9.65 10.83 -6.15
C GLU A 394 -8.49 11.06 -7.13
N ALA A 395 -8.53 12.13 -7.93
CA ALA A 395 -7.52 12.38 -8.98
C ALA A 395 -6.08 12.45 -8.43
N SER A 396 -5.92 12.99 -7.22
CA SER A 396 -4.63 13.08 -6.55
C SER A 396 -4.10 11.73 -6.06
N GLU A 397 -4.98 10.89 -5.50
CA GLU A 397 -4.66 9.51 -5.09
C GLU A 397 -4.34 8.66 -6.33
N TRP A 398 -5.15 8.80 -7.39
CA TRP A 398 -4.96 8.14 -8.67
C TRP A 398 -3.60 8.45 -9.30
N CYS A 399 -3.19 9.71 -9.35
CA CYS A 399 -1.85 10.11 -9.85
C CYS A 399 -0.71 9.45 -9.06
N LYS A 400 -0.82 9.43 -7.72
CA LYS A 400 0.19 8.82 -6.85
C LYS A 400 0.28 7.33 -7.11
N LEU A 401 -0.86 6.63 -7.16
CA LEU A 401 -0.93 5.19 -7.39
C LEU A 401 -0.44 4.80 -8.80
N MET A 402 -0.79 5.58 -9.83
CA MET A 402 -0.33 5.36 -11.21
C MET A 402 1.19 5.48 -11.32
N THR A 403 1.79 6.48 -10.68
CA THR A 403 3.23 6.82 -10.79
C THR A 403 4.09 6.29 -9.65
N GLU A 404 3.51 5.49 -8.76
CA GLU A 404 4.26 4.83 -7.71
C GLU A 404 5.16 3.78 -8.35
N GLU A 405 6.44 4.08 -8.32
CA GLU A 405 7.51 3.24 -8.82
C GLU A 405 8.27 2.65 -7.65
N ASP A 406 8.79 1.45 -7.88
CA ASP A 406 9.85 0.91 -7.06
C ASP A 406 11.00 1.93 -7.01
N ARG A 407 11.21 2.59 -5.85
CA ARG A 407 12.46 3.33 -5.67
C ARG A 407 13.60 2.34 -5.83
N ASP A 408 14.53 2.68 -6.72
CA ASP A 408 15.71 1.88 -6.96
C ASP A 408 16.60 1.97 -5.73
N MET A 409 16.44 1.00 -4.83
CA MET A 409 17.29 0.87 -3.65
C MET A 409 18.52 0.02 -3.99
N SER A 410 18.82 -0.30 -5.26
CA SER A 410 19.87 -1.24 -5.64
C SER A 410 21.23 -0.89 -5.02
N GLU A 411 21.58 0.40 -4.92
CA GLU A 411 22.81 0.87 -4.25
C GLU A 411 22.82 0.66 -2.71
N LEU A 412 21.64 0.49 -2.09
CA LEU A 412 21.44 0.16 -0.67
C LEU A 412 21.16 -1.34 -0.43
N THR A 413 20.99 -2.15 -1.49
CA THR A 413 20.29 -3.45 -1.41
C THR A 413 20.85 -4.58 -2.28
N GLU A 414 22.12 -4.56 -2.68
CA GLU A 414 22.75 -5.69 -3.41
C GLU A 414 22.46 -7.07 -2.77
N ASN A 415 22.19 -7.12 -1.46
CA ASN A 415 21.96 -8.35 -0.69
C ASN A 415 20.52 -8.56 -0.16
N PHE A 416 19.61 -7.61 -0.39
CA PHE A 416 18.19 -7.80 -0.07
C PHE A 416 17.45 -8.21 -1.35
N LYS A 417 16.67 -9.29 -1.27
CA LYS A 417 15.80 -9.71 -2.36
C LYS A 417 14.39 -9.20 -2.08
N ARG A 418 13.91 -8.31 -2.95
CA ARG A 418 12.52 -7.86 -2.94
C ARG A 418 11.63 -9.06 -3.30
N GLU A 419 10.78 -9.45 -2.38
CA GLU A 419 9.92 -10.62 -2.45
C GLU A 419 8.51 -10.22 -2.05
N PRO A 420 7.75 -9.57 -2.94
CA PRO A 420 7.91 -9.61 -4.40
C PRO A 420 8.14 -8.24 -5.11
N SER A 421 8.61 -8.25 -6.36
CA SER A 421 8.72 -7.04 -7.21
C SER A 421 7.37 -6.33 -7.38
N ILE A 422 7.29 -5.01 -7.14
CA ILE A 422 6.05 -4.22 -7.21
C ILE A 422 5.55 -4.12 -8.66
N SER A 423 6.46 -4.18 -9.65
CA SER A 423 6.14 -4.08 -11.08
C SER A 423 5.15 -5.12 -11.61
N HIS A 424 4.84 -6.18 -10.84
CA HIS A 424 4.00 -7.29 -11.29
C HIS A 424 2.75 -7.59 -10.45
N LYS A 425 2.37 -6.72 -9.49
CA LYS A 425 1.48 -7.12 -8.40
C LYS A 425 0.30 -6.18 -8.13
N PRO A 426 -0.72 -6.67 -7.38
CA PRO A 426 -1.92 -5.90 -7.06
C PRO A 426 -1.61 -4.54 -6.45
N LEU A 427 -2.50 -3.58 -6.67
CA LEU A 427 -2.35 -2.16 -6.33
C LEU A 427 -1.88 -1.91 -4.89
N LEU A 428 -2.40 -2.69 -3.94
CA LEU A 428 -2.15 -2.54 -2.50
C LEU A 428 -0.87 -3.26 -2.01
N CYS A 429 -0.19 -4.01 -2.88
CA CYS A 429 1.01 -4.75 -2.52
C CYS A 429 2.19 -3.80 -2.27
N LYS A 430 2.63 -3.75 -1.01
CA LYS A 430 3.83 -3.04 -0.59
C LYS A 430 5.07 -3.92 -0.75
N PRO A 431 6.26 -3.34 -0.94
CA PRO A 431 7.48 -4.13 -1.09
C PRO A 431 7.82 -4.81 0.23
N VAL A 432 8.06 -6.11 0.12
CA VAL A 432 8.60 -6.93 1.21
C VAL A 432 10.03 -7.28 0.82
N TYR A 433 10.96 -7.05 1.74
CA TYR A 433 12.36 -7.36 1.55
C TYR A 433 12.68 -8.61 2.36
N SER A 434 13.12 -9.65 1.66
CA SER A 434 13.76 -10.81 2.26
C SER A 434 15.26 -10.66 2.15
N ILE A 435 16.01 -11.31 3.04
CA ILE A 435 17.47 -11.29 2.95
C ILE A 435 17.93 -12.50 2.12
N LYS A 436 18.94 -12.31 1.25
CA LYS A 436 19.56 -13.43 0.52
C LYS A 436 20.28 -14.36 1.53
N GLY A 437 20.01 -15.67 1.48
CA GLY A 437 20.63 -16.67 2.37
C GLY A 437 19.63 -17.56 3.12
N ILE A 438 19.96 -17.90 4.38
CA ILE A 438 19.21 -18.82 5.26
C ILE A 438 17.80 -18.30 5.57
N ASN A 439 17.56 -16.99 5.52
CA ASN A 439 16.22 -16.38 5.67
C ASN A 439 15.57 -15.97 4.34
N SER A 440 15.99 -16.58 3.22
CA SER A 440 15.31 -16.34 1.94
C SER A 440 13.87 -16.87 1.96
N LEU A 441 12.96 -16.22 1.24
CA LEU A 441 11.55 -16.63 1.18
C LEU A 441 11.37 -18.10 0.77
N LYS A 442 12.18 -18.59 -0.17
CA LYS A 442 12.16 -20.00 -0.61
C LYS A 442 12.53 -20.95 0.53
N HIS A 443 13.55 -20.63 1.32
CA HIS A 443 13.97 -21.44 2.46
C HIS A 443 12.91 -21.43 3.59
N LEU A 444 12.37 -20.25 3.92
CA LEU A 444 11.29 -20.10 4.90
C LEU A 444 10.06 -20.93 4.50
N GLN A 445 9.67 -20.85 3.23
CA GLN A 445 8.57 -21.62 2.67
C GLN A 445 8.81 -23.13 2.78
N GLN A 446 9.98 -23.62 2.38
CA GLN A 446 10.31 -25.04 2.43
C GLN A 446 10.40 -25.58 3.86
N SER A 447 10.87 -24.76 4.81
CA SER A 447 11.04 -25.17 6.21
C SER A 447 9.70 -25.20 6.95
N LEU A 448 8.88 -24.16 6.81
CA LEU A 448 7.59 -24.05 7.51
C LEU A 448 6.50 -24.88 6.82
N PHE A 449 6.42 -24.80 5.49
CA PHE A 449 5.33 -25.33 4.69
C PHE A 449 5.84 -26.07 3.43
N PRO A 450 6.54 -27.20 3.58
CA PRO A 450 6.99 -28.00 2.45
C PRO A 450 5.78 -28.55 1.68
N ALA A 451 5.69 -28.22 0.39
CA ALA A 451 4.58 -28.65 -0.48
C ALA A 451 5.04 -29.48 -1.67
N ASN A 452 6.17 -30.19 -1.50
CA ASN A 452 6.79 -31.02 -2.54
C ASN A 452 6.45 -32.51 -2.41
N SER A 453 5.72 -32.91 -1.36
CA SER A 453 5.32 -34.31 -1.14
C SER A 453 4.26 -34.76 -2.14
N ASP A 454 4.23 -36.07 -2.40
CA ASP A 454 3.19 -36.72 -3.18
C ASP A 454 1.85 -36.80 -2.42
N GLU A 455 1.86 -36.52 -1.12
CA GLU A 455 0.70 -36.50 -0.22
C GLU A 455 0.47 -35.12 0.41
N ILE A 456 -0.68 -34.95 1.07
CA ILE A 456 -1.01 -33.74 1.84
C ILE A 456 -0.33 -33.80 3.20
N ILE A 457 0.58 -32.86 3.47
CA ILE A 457 1.35 -32.79 4.72
C ILE A 457 0.61 -31.98 5.80
N TYR A 458 0.72 -32.38 7.07
CA TYR A 458 0.09 -31.73 8.22
C TYR A 458 1.15 -30.89 8.96
N LYS A 459 0.89 -29.59 9.16
CA LYS A 459 1.81 -28.67 9.87
C LYS A 459 1.06 -27.69 10.77
N PRO A 460 1.65 -27.24 11.89
CA PRO A 460 2.84 -27.79 12.55
C PRO A 460 2.54 -29.13 13.25
N GLU A 461 3.45 -30.10 13.17
CA GLU A 461 3.25 -31.48 13.69
C GLU A 461 2.92 -31.54 15.19
N LYS A 462 3.61 -30.73 16.01
CA LYS A 462 3.37 -30.64 17.46
C LYS A 462 1.94 -30.20 17.77
N LEU A 463 1.44 -29.19 17.05
CA LEU A 463 0.08 -28.69 17.25
C LEU A 463 -0.97 -29.68 16.73
N CYS A 464 -0.72 -30.35 15.60
CA CYS A 464 -1.59 -31.40 15.09
C CYS A 464 -1.76 -32.51 16.12
N THR A 465 -0.65 -33.00 16.68
CA THR A 465 -0.64 -34.06 17.69
C THR A 465 -1.39 -33.64 18.96
N GLU A 466 -1.17 -32.41 19.45
CA GLU A 466 -1.91 -31.87 20.60
C GLU A 466 -3.42 -31.78 20.33
N LEU A 467 -3.82 -31.27 19.16
CA LEU A 467 -5.23 -31.10 18.80
C LEU A 467 -5.95 -32.44 18.58
N PHE A 468 -5.30 -33.43 17.97
CA PHE A 468 -5.87 -34.77 17.80
C PHE A 468 -5.97 -35.52 19.13
N SER A 469 -4.97 -35.38 20.00
CA SER A 469 -5.05 -35.93 21.37
C SER A 469 -6.21 -35.31 22.17
N ARG A 470 -6.41 -33.99 22.04
CA ARG A 470 -7.51 -33.28 22.71
C ARG A 470 -8.87 -33.57 22.10
N TYR A 471 -8.95 -33.76 20.78
CA TYR A 471 -10.18 -33.98 20.03
C TYR A 471 -10.05 -35.18 19.07
N PRO A 472 -10.14 -36.43 19.55
CA PRO A 472 -9.93 -37.61 18.70
C PRO A 472 -10.87 -37.72 17.49
N LYS A 473 -12.11 -37.22 17.63
CA LYS A 473 -13.08 -37.13 16.52
C LYS A 473 -12.55 -36.29 15.35
N LEU A 474 -11.78 -35.24 15.62
CA LEU A 474 -11.20 -34.37 14.60
C LEU A 474 -10.26 -35.12 13.66
N GLU A 475 -9.43 -36.02 14.21
CA GLU A 475 -8.48 -36.81 13.43
C GLU A 475 -9.20 -37.68 12.39
N ASN A 476 -10.26 -38.39 12.81
CA ASN A 476 -11.07 -39.23 11.94
C ASN A 476 -11.76 -38.42 10.84
N ILE A 477 -12.31 -37.26 11.20
CA ILE A 477 -12.96 -36.34 10.23
C ILE A 477 -11.94 -35.87 9.18
N MET A 478 -10.74 -35.45 9.61
CA MET A 478 -9.71 -34.97 8.70
C MET A 478 -9.20 -36.09 7.79
N LYS A 479 -8.96 -37.29 8.31
CA LYS A 479 -8.59 -38.47 7.49
C LYS A 479 -9.62 -38.76 6.41
N LYS A 480 -10.90 -38.87 6.77
CA LYS A 480 -12.02 -39.10 5.82
C LYS A 480 -12.11 -37.99 4.75
N LYS A 481 -11.86 -36.72 5.12
CA LYS A 481 -11.84 -35.61 4.14
C LYS A 481 -10.61 -35.66 3.23
N MET A 482 -9.44 -36.07 3.74
CA MET A 482 -8.22 -36.20 2.94
C MET A 482 -8.24 -37.42 2.00
N GLU A 483 -8.93 -38.51 2.36
CA GLU A 483 -9.13 -39.66 1.46
C GLU A 483 -9.79 -39.26 0.13
N LYS A 484 -10.74 -38.31 0.17
CA LYS A 484 -11.37 -37.73 -1.04
C LYS A 484 -10.37 -36.97 -1.93
N LEU A 485 -9.21 -36.62 -1.40
CA LEU A 485 -8.13 -35.86 -2.05
C LEU A 485 -6.83 -36.68 -2.17
N ARG A 486 -6.90 -38.01 -2.14
CA ARG A 486 -5.71 -38.90 -2.16
C ARG A 486 -4.74 -38.69 -3.33
N ASN A 487 -5.22 -38.13 -4.44
CA ASN A 487 -4.41 -37.85 -5.64
C ASN A 487 -3.91 -36.38 -5.69
N SER A 488 -4.18 -35.60 -4.65
CA SER A 488 -3.80 -34.19 -4.53
C SER A 488 -2.53 -34.05 -3.69
N LYS A 489 -1.67 -33.13 -4.10
CA LYS A 489 -0.46 -32.73 -3.37
C LYS A 489 -0.71 -31.40 -2.70
N GLY A 490 -0.28 -31.22 -1.46
CA GLY A 490 -0.54 -29.98 -0.75
C GLY A 490 -0.18 -30.00 0.73
N ILE A 491 -0.79 -29.08 1.46
CA ILE A 491 -0.55 -28.90 2.88
C ILE A 491 -1.83 -28.55 3.63
N LEU A 492 -1.93 -29.06 4.85
CA LEU A 492 -2.97 -28.78 5.83
C LEU A 492 -2.33 -28.06 7.02
N ILE A 493 -2.66 -26.77 7.18
CA ILE A 493 -2.01 -25.87 8.13
C ILE A 493 -2.93 -25.58 9.32
N PHE A 494 -2.58 -26.15 10.47
CA PHE A 494 -3.29 -26.01 11.73
C PHE A 494 -2.86 -24.73 12.46
N SER A 495 -3.85 -24.01 12.97
CA SER A 495 -3.67 -22.91 13.90
C SER A 495 -4.72 -22.98 15.01
N ARG A 496 -4.39 -22.48 16.21
CA ARG A 496 -5.38 -22.29 17.27
C ARG A 496 -6.42 -21.22 16.89
N SER A 497 -5.97 -20.20 16.18
CA SER A 497 -6.85 -19.17 15.64
C SER A 497 -6.17 -18.55 14.42
N TRP A 498 -6.72 -18.83 13.24
CA TRP A 498 -6.25 -18.17 12.02
C TRP A 498 -6.57 -16.67 12.05
N ALA A 499 -7.62 -16.26 12.77
CA ALA A 499 -7.94 -14.85 13.02
C ALA A 499 -6.77 -14.11 13.68
N VAL A 500 -6.23 -14.62 14.78
CA VAL A 500 -5.09 -14.01 15.48
C VAL A 500 -3.86 -13.92 14.58
N ASP A 501 -3.59 -14.97 13.79
CA ASP A 501 -2.44 -15.03 12.90
C ASP A 501 -2.50 -14.02 11.75
N ILE A 502 -3.70 -13.65 11.34
CA ILE A 502 -3.94 -12.59 10.36
C ILE A 502 -4.31 -11.26 11.00
N GLY A 503 -4.11 -11.10 12.32
CA GLY A 503 -4.24 -9.82 13.01
C GLY A 503 -5.66 -9.44 13.45
N LEU A 504 -6.60 -10.38 13.48
CA LEU A 504 -7.96 -10.23 14.02
C LEU A 504 -8.04 -10.77 15.46
N LEU A 505 -9.15 -10.49 16.15
CA LEU A 505 -9.43 -10.99 17.49
C LEU A 505 -9.66 -12.51 17.50
N GLU A 506 -9.26 -13.17 18.60
CA GLU A 506 -9.58 -14.58 18.84
C GLU A 506 -11.11 -14.76 19.00
N ALA A 507 -11.62 -15.96 18.71
CA ALA A 507 -13.02 -16.28 18.95
C ALA A 507 -13.13 -17.35 20.04
N PRO A 508 -13.92 -17.13 21.11
CA PRO A 508 -13.97 -18.02 22.26
C PRO A 508 -14.57 -19.39 21.94
N ASP A 509 -15.48 -19.46 20.96
CA ASP A 509 -16.20 -20.67 20.55
C ASP A 509 -15.45 -21.55 19.52
N VAL A 510 -14.22 -21.17 19.17
CA VAL A 510 -13.39 -21.86 18.16
C VAL A 510 -12.30 -22.67 18.85
N ALA A 511 -12.27 -23.99 18.62
CA ALA A 511 -11.19 -24.85 19.11
C ALA A 511 -9.88 -24.65 18.35
N CYS A 512 -9.98 -24.61 17.02
CA CYS A 512 -8.87 -24.40 16.09
C CYS A 512 -9.39 -24.12 14.68
N ASP A 513 -8.52 -23.56 13.85
CA ASP A 513 -8.74 -23.35 12.42
C ASP A 513 -7.68 -24.12 11.61
N ILE A 514 -8.08 -24.68 10.47
CA ILE A 514 -7.23 -25.51 9.63
C ILE A 514 -7.35 -25.07 8.18
N LEU A 515 -6.25 -24.61 7.57
CA LEU A 515 -6.22 -24.16 6.19
C LEU A 515 -5.68 -25.27 5.28
N LEU A 516 -6.50 -25.73 4.33
CA LEU A 516 -6.11 -26.65 3.27
C LEU A 516 -5.69 -25.88 2.01
N ILE A 517 -4.50 -26.15 1.50
CA ILE A 517 -4.03 -25.72 0.18
C ILE A 517 -3.51 -26.95 -0.56
N ALA A 518 -4.24 -27.41 -1.58
CA ALA A 518 -3.88 -28.63 -2.32
C ALA A 518 -4.23 -28.54 -3.80
N THR A 519 -3.45 -29.21 -4.64
CA THR A 519 -3.64 -29.24 -6.09
C THR A 519 -4.98 -29.87 -6.48
N ASN A 520 -5.60 -29.37 -7.56
CA ASN A 520 -6.92 -29.77 -8.06
C ASN A 520 -8.08 -29.58 -7.05
N ALA A 521 -7.84 -28.88 -5.95
CA ALA A 521 -8.81 -28.53 -4.94
C ALA A 521 -8.90 -27.01 -4.77
N PHE A 522 -10.01 -26.54 -4.21
CA PHE A 522 -10.13 -25.15 -3.75
C PHE A 522 -9.45 -25.02 -2.39
N PRO A 523 -8.76 -23.90 -2.10
CA PRO A 523 -8.32 -23.62 -0.75
C PRO A 523 -9.53 -23.58 0.20
N ARG A 524 -9.41 -24.23 1.35
CA ARG A 524 -10.51 -24.36 2.33
C ARG A 524 -10.04 -24.01 3.73
N LEU A 525 -10.83 -23.23 4.45
CA LEU A 525 -10.63 -22.94 5.86
C LEU A 525 -11.63 -23.76 6.67
N TYR A 526 -11.16 -24.81 7.34
CA TYR A 526 -11.97 -25.56 8.29
C TYR A 526 -11.91 -24.89 9.66
N THR A 527 -13.06 -24.42 10.16
CA THR A 527 -13.17 -23.86 11.51
C THR A 527 -13.84 -24.87 12.43
N ILE A 528 -13.16 -25.28 13.48
CA ILE A 528 -13.64 -26.30 14.42
C ILE A 528 -14.34 -25.61 15.59
N SER A 529 -15.65 -25.79 15.72
CA SER A 529 -16.48 -25.21 16.78
C SER A 529 -16.65 -26.17 17.96
N VAL A 530 -16.60 -25.64 19.18
CA VAL A 530 -16.86 -26.37 20.43
C VAL A 530 -18.28 -26.18 20.97
N SER A 531 -19.02 -25.20 20.45
CA SER A 531 -20.38 -24.89 20.89
C SER A 531 -21.37 -25.04 19.72
N SER A 532 -21.66 -23.96 18.99
CA SER A 532 -22.64 -23.92 17.89
C SER A 532 -22.00 -23.51 16.57
N ALA A 533 -22.27 -24.24 15.49
CA ALA A 533 -21.82 -23.87 14.15
C ALA A 533 -22.40 -22.54 13.63
N ILE A 534 -23.60 -22.13 14.09
CA ILE A 534 -24.26 -20.89 13.65
C ILE A 534 -23.48 -19.67 14.18
N ALA A 535 -23.11 -19.69 15.46
CA ALA A 535 -22.39 -18.62 16.10
C ALA A 535 -21.01 -18.37 15.45
N VAL A 536 -20.37 -19.44 14.98
CA VAL A 536 -19.01 -19.41 14.42
C VAL A 536 -18.98 -19.18 12.90
N SER A 537 -20.13 -19.27 12.21
CA SER A 537 -20.17 -19.11 10.75
C SER A 537 -19.76 -17.71 10.30
N ALA A 538 -20.16 -16.66 11.02
CA ALA A 538 -19.77 -15.29 10.70
C ALA A 538 -18.26 -15.10 10.85
N TYR A 539 -17.69 -15.64 11.93
CA TYR A 539 -16.24 -15.68 12.16
C TYR A 539 -15.50 -16.36 11.00
N SER A 540 -15.90 -17.58 10.63
CA SER A 540 -15.20 -18.35 9.59
C SER A 540 -15.22 -17.65 8.24
N LYS A 541 -16.36 -17.04 7.87
CA LYS A 541 -16.49 -16.21 6.66
C LYS A 541 -15.54 -15.01 6.68
N GLU A 542 -15.49 -14.29 7.80
CA GLU A 542 -14.65 -13.10 7.95
C GLU A 542 -13.15 -13.44 7.89
N VAL A 543 -12.73 -14.52 8.57
CA VAL A 543 -11.33 -15.00 8.52
C VAL A 543 -10.96 -15.42 7.09
N ALA A 544 -11.83 -16.15 6.39
CA ALA A 544 -11.60 -16.54 5.01
C ALA A 544 -11.46 -15.33 4.07
N ARG A 545 -12.34 -14.32 4.24
CA ARG A 545 -12.32 -13.07 3.48
C ARG A 545 -11.03 -12.29 3.69
N ILE A 546 -10.67 -12.03 4.95
CA ILE A 546 -9.45 -11.29 5.28
C ILE A 546 -8.20 -12.07 4.83
N LEU A 547 -8.17 -13.39 5.01
CA LEU A 547 -7.06 -14.22 4.56
C LEU A 547 -6.89 -14.12 3.04
N LYS A 548 -7.96 -14.24 2.26
CA LYS A 548 -7.91 -14.08 0.80
C LYS A 548 -7.41 -12.69 0.42
N GLN A 549 -7.92 -11.63 1.06
CA GLN A 549 -7.49 -10.26 0.80
C GLN A 549 -6.01 -10.06 1.12
N LYS A 550 -5.50 -10.64 2.22
CA LYS A 550 -4.08 -10.57 2.58
C LYS A 550 -3.19 -11.35 1.63
N LEU A 551 -3.62 -12.52 1.17
CA LEU A 551 -2.87 -13.30 0.17
C LEU A 551 -2.64 -12.50 -1.12
N VAL A 552 -3.63 -11.74 -1.57
CA VAL A 552 -3.54 -10.93 -2.78
C VAL A 552 -2.82 -9.60 -2.52
N ASN A 553 -3.29 -8.83 -1.53
CA ASN A 553 -2.84 -7.45 -1.30
C ASN A 553 -1.55 -7.34 -0.48
N GLU A 554 -1.20 -8.33 0.32
CA GLU A 554 0.01 -8.28 1.17
C GLU A 554 1.05 -9.31 0.73
N GLY A 555 0.61 -10.55 0.47
CA GLY A 555 1.47 -11.60 -0.08
C GLY A 555 1.68 -11.48 -1.59
N GLY A 556 0.90 -10.63 -2.26
CA GLY A 556 1.08 -10.32 -3.68
C GLY A 556 0.74 -11.48 -4.61
N TYR A 557 -0.17 -12.37 -4.23
CA TYR A 557 -0.58 -13.47 -5.10
C TYR A 557 -1.32 -12.94 -6.34
N THR A 558 -0.90 -13.36 -7.52
CA THR A 558 -1.41 -12.86 -8.81
C THR A 558 -2.33 -13.83 -9.53
N GLY A 559 -2.54 -15.04 -9.02
CA GLY A 559 -3.48 -16.01 -9.61
C GLY A 559 -4.92 -15.82 -9.16
N LYS A 560 -5.85 -16.59 -9.74
CA LYS A 560 -7.22 -16.72 -9.22
C LYS A 560 -7.16 -17.51 -7.90
N VAL A 561 -7.67 -16.93 -6.81
CA VAL A 561 -7.70 -17.56 -5.49
C VAL A 561 -9.03 -17.29 -4.79
N CYS A 562 -9.54 -18.31 -4.14
CA CYS A 562 -10.65 -18.23 -3.19
C CYS A 562 -10.21 -18.91 -1.88
N VAL A 563 -10.90 -18.63 -0.78
CA VAL A 563 -10.77 -19.39 0.47
C VAL A 563 -12.18 -19.74 0.91
N ILE A 564 -12.56 -21.01 0.82
CA ILE A 564 -13.92 -21.44 1.14
C ILE A 564 -14.00 -21.78 2.63
N PRO A 565 -14.81 -21.08 3.44
CA PRO A 565 -15.01 -21.41 4.85
C PRO A 565 -15.83 -22.69 4.99
N HIS A 566 -15.51 -23.51 5.97
CA HIS A 566 -16.22 -24.73 6.30
C HIS A 566 -16.21 -24.94 7.81
N VAL A 567 -17.36 -24.83 8.47
CA VAL A 567 -17.46 -25.03 9.92
C VAL A 567 -17.68 -26.51 10.22
N ILE A 568 -17.01 -27.04 11.25
CA ILE A 568 -17.16 -28.42 11.73
C ILE A 568 -17.48 -28.36 13.22
N GLU A 569 -18.57 -29.00 13.63
CA GLU A 569 -19.02 -29.05 15.03
C GLU A 569 -18.63 -30.39 15.66
N LEU A 570 -17.92 -30.38 16.79
CA LEU A 570 -17.45 -31.62 17.45
C LEU A 570 -18.54 -32.30 18.31
N GLY A 571 -19.59 -31.56 18.69
CA GLY A 571 -20.63 -31.99 19.64
C GLY A 571 -21.79 -32.79 19.04
N ALA A 572 -22.01 -32.72 17.72
CA ALA A 572 -23.16 -33.39 17.09
C ALA A 572 -22.87 -34.89 16.81
N ASN A 573 -23.81 -35.77 17.19
CA ASN A 573 -23.78 -37.20 16.85
C ASN A 573 -24.10 -37.47 15.35
N ALA A 574 -24.53 -36.44 14.63
CA ALA A 574 -24.68 -36.46 13.18
C ALA A 574 -23.78 -35.36 12.59
N GLU A 575 -23.00 -35.70 11.57
CA GLU A 575 -22.25 -34.73 10.74
C GLU A 575 -23.26 -33.73 10.18
N VAL A 576 -23.48 -32.59 10.85
CA VAL A 576 -24.16 -31.47 10.23
C VAL A 576 -23.14 -30.82 9.31
N GLU A 577 -22.91 -31.42 8.13
CA GLU A 577 -22.36 -30.72 6.97
C GLU A 577 -23.37 -29.64 6.57
N ARG A 578 -23.39 -28.55 7.34
CA ARG A 578 -23.85 -27.28 6.80
C ARG A 578 -22.70 -26.75 5.96
N ASP A 579 -22.57 -27.29 4.74
CA ASP A 579 -21.95 -26.55 3.66
C ASP A 579 -22.61 -25.17 3.69
N SER A 580 -21.88 -24.15 4.14
CA SER A 580 -22.34 -22.77 4.11
C SER A 580 -22.81 -22.52 2.69
N GLY A 581 -24.12 -22.45 2.47
CA GLY A 581 -24.81 -22.65 1.18
C GLY A 581 -23.90 -22.80 -0.03
N LEU A 582 -23.57 -24.04 -0.40
CA LEU A 582 -22.73 -24.50 -1.51
C LEU A 582 -22.09 -23.37 -2.36
N VAL A 583 -21.13 -22.64 -1.80
CA VAL A 583 -20.47 -21.53 -2.50
C VAL A 583 -19.74 -22.10 -3.72
N ARG A 584 -20.24 -21.77 -4.91
CA ARG A 584 -19.93 -22.48 -6.16
C ARG A 584 -18.90 -21.70 -6.97
N TYR A 585 -17.61 -21.89 -6.69
CA TYR A 585 -16.54 -21.28 -7.50
C TYR A 585 -16.36 -21.94 -8.88
N PRO A 586 -15.89 -21.20 -9.90
CA PRO A 586 -15.44 -21.76 -11.18
C PRO A 586 -14.24 -22.71 -10.99
N SER A 587 -14.09 -23.70 -11.87
CA SER A 587 -12.97 -24.67 -11.81
C SER A 587 -11.59 -24.02 -11.95
N THR A 588 -11.53 -22.84 -12.56
CA THR A 588 -10.31 -22.02 -12.72
C THR A 588 -9.74 -21.48 -11.40
N TYR A 589 -10.50 -21.53 -10.31
CA TYR A 589 -10.05 -21.18 -8.95
C TYR A 589 -9.45 -22.35 -8.18
N LYS A 590 -9.44 -23.57 -8.75
CA LYS A 590 -8.71 -24.70 -8.16
C LYS A 590 -7.21 -24.47 -8.26
N VAL A 591 -6.48 -24.84 -7.21
CA VAL A 591 -5.03 -24.67 -7.19
C VAL A 591 -4.39 -25.59 -8.21
N SER A 592 -3.68 -25.02 -9.19
CA SER A 592 -2.89 -25.79 -10.15
C SER A 592 -1.54 -26.20 -9.56
N LYS A 593 -0.82 -27.11 -10.23
CA LYS A 593 0.54 -27.50 -9.81
C LYS A 593 1.51 -26.31 -9.80
N ASN A 594 1.39 -25.41 -10.79
CA ASN A 594 2.25 -24.23 -10.90
C ASN A 594 1.94 -23.20 -9.80
N ASN A 595 0.65 -23.04 -9.47
CA ASN A 595 0.17 -22.02 -8.54
C ASN A 595 0.36 -22.40 -7.06
N LEU A 596 0.51 -23.68 -6.74
CA LEU A 596 0.64 -24.17 -5.35
C LEU A 596 1.78 -23.48 -4.60
N GLN A 597 2.97 -23.45 -5.22
CA GLN A 597 4.17 -22.89 -4.62
C GLN A 597 4.06 -21.36 -4.46
N GLU A 598 3.49 -20.68 -5.44
CA GLU A 598 3.28 -19.23 -5.41
C GLU A 598 2.28 -18.82 -4.33
N LEU A 599 1.20 -19.60 -4.16
CA LEU A 599 0.20 -19.36 -3.13
C LEU A 599 0.76 -19.55 -1.73
N ILE A 600 1.57 -20.60 -1.52
CA ILE A 600 2.23 -20.85 -0.22
C ILE A 600 3.29 -19.77 0.06
N ARG A 601 4.03 -19.30 -0.94
CA ARG A 601 4.95 -18.15 -0.77
C ARG A 601 4.23 -16.89 -0.34
N SER A 602 3.10 -16.58 -0.99
CA SER A 602 2.24 -15.48 -0.57
C SER A 602 1.79 -15.64 0.88
N LEU A 603 1.38 -16.85 1.28
CA LEU A 603 0.98 -17.13 2.65
C LEU A 603 2.13 -16.93 3.66
N VAL A 604 3.34 -17.37 3.33
CA VAL A 604 4.54 -17.17 4.17
C VAL A 604 4.81 -15.67 4.36
N ILE A 605 4.68 -14.87 3.31
CA ILE A 605 4.81 -13.40 3.42
C ILE A 605 3.75 -12.86 4.38
N VAL A 606 2.48 -13.25 4.21
CA VAL A 606 1.38 -12.78 5.09
C VAL A 606 1.65 -13.10 6.57
N LEU A 607 2.18 -14.29 6.86
CA LEU A 607 2.41 -14.77 8.21
C LEU A 607 3.68 -14.19 8.87
N LEU A 608 4.73 -13.94 8.09
CA LEU A 608 6.05 -13.57 8.61
C LEU A 608 6.35 -12.08 8.47
N LYS A 609 5.56 -11.32 7.70
CA LYS A 609 5.84 -9.89 7.48
C LYS A 609 5.71 -9.09 8.77
N PHE A 610 6.63 -8.16 8.96
CA PHE A 610 6.51 -7.09 9.96
C PHE A 610 7.04 -5.78 9.38
N LYS A 611 6.51 -4.66 9.87
CA LYS A 611 6.92 -3.33 9.41
C LYS A 611 8.37 -3.10 9.81
N SER A 612 9.23 -2.79 8.85
CA SER A 612 10.63 -2.51 9.14
C SER A 612 10.74 -1.24 10.01
N PRO A 613 11.55 -1.24 11.10
CA PRO A 613 11.80 -0.04 11.91
C PRO A 613 12.36 1.15 11.11
N LEU A 614 12.90 0.87 9.92
CA LEU A 614 13.51 1.84 9.02
C LEU A 614 12.48 2.53 8.12
N SER A 615 11.24 2.01 8.07
CA SER A 615 10.14 2.62 7.31
C SER A 615 9.88 4.06 7.76
N ASP A 616 9.90 4.29 9.07
CA ASP A 616 9.62 5.60 9.68
C ASP A 616 10.79 6.59 9.46
N GLN A 617 12.01 6.08 9.24
CA GLN A 617 13.20 6.90 8.97
C GLN A 617 13.31 7.32 7.51
N LEU A 618 12.88 6.46 6.58
CA LEU A 618 12.92 6.72 5.14
C LEU A 618 11.66 7.44 4.61
N GLY A 619 10.62 7.58 5.44
CA GLY A 619 9.34 8.17 5.04
C GLY A 619 8.56 7.32 4.04
N TYR A 620 8.86 6.02 3.94
CA TYR A 620 8.19 5.06 3.06
C TYR A 620 8.10 3.69 3.75
N GLU A 621 6.96 3.01 3.61
CA GLU A 621 6.69 1.76 4.31
C GLU A 621 7.17 0.53 3.55
N PHE A 622 8.02 -0.27 4.19
CA PHE A 622 8.45 -1.57 3.70
C PHE A 622 8.50 -2.61 4.83
N PHE A 623 8.41 -3.88 4.44
CA PHE A 623 8.34 -4.98 5.38
C PHE A 623 9.55 -5.89 5.30
N ASN A 624 9.92 -6.47 6.42
CA ASN A 624 10.88 -7.56 6.52
C ASN A 624 10.16 -8.85 6.95
N LEU A 625 10.83 -10.00 6.85
CA LEU A 625 10.31 -11.29 7.29
C LEU A 625 10.95 -11.74 8.61
N LEU A 626 10.13 -12.28 9.52
CA LEU A 626 10.59 -12.95 10.73
C LEU A 626 11.41 -14.21 10.40
N THR A 627 12.32 -14.57 11.30
CA THR A 627 12.98 -15.88 11.25
C THR A 627 12.02 -17.00 11.68
N ILE A 628 12.39 -18.25 11.38
CA ILE A 628 11.62 -19.43 11.81
C ILE A 628 11.49 -19.45 13.34
N GLU A 629 12.59 -19.24 14.07
CA GLU A 629 12.59 -19.22 15.54
C GLU A 629 11.66 -18.13 16.10
N GLN A 630 11.74 -16.91 15.56
CA GLN A 630 10.86 -15.81 15.98
C GLN A 630 9.40 -16.15 15.73
N TYR A 631 9.08 -16.75 14.58
CA TYR A 631 7.74 -17.18 14.24
C TYR A 631 7.22 -18.29 15.16
N GLU A 632 8.05 -19.30 15.45
CA GLU A 632 7.69 -20.39 16.36
C GLU A 632 7.42 -19.88 17.79
N ILE A 633 8.25 -18.96 18.30
CA ILE A 633 8.02 -18.32 19.60
C ILE A 633 6.71 -17.53 19.60
N LEU A 634 6.40 -16.78 18.54
CA LEU A 634 5.12 -16.06 18.42
C LEU A 634 3.92 -17.02 18.40
N LYS A 635 4.08 -18.24 17.88
CA LYS A 635 3.02 -19.26 17.82
C LYS A 635 2.76 -19.97 19.14
N THR A 636 3.54 -19.68 20.17
CA THR A 636 3.33 -20.22 21.52
C THR A 636 1.91 -19.94 22.02
N ASN A 637 1.32 -20.90 22.73
CA ASN A 637 -0.01 -20.74 23.30
C ASN A 637 0.04 -19.78 24.50
N LEU A 638 -0.40 -18.53 24.32
CA LEU A 638 -0.40 -17.50 25.37
C LEU A 638 -1.35 -17.79 26.53
N HIS A 639 -2.35 -18.66 26.36
CA HIS A 639 -3.18 -19.12 27.47
C HIS A 639 -2.42 -20.07 28.40
N LYS A 640 -1.41 -20.79 27.90
CA LYS A 640 -0.56 -21.71 28.69
C LYS A 640 0.77 -21.07 29.09
N SER A 641 1.42 -20.34 28.18
CA SER A 641 2.73 -19.71 28.38
C SER A 641 2.58 -18.26 28.81
N LYS A 642 2.20 -18.07 30.08
CA LYS A 642 2.01 -16.76 30.69
C LYS A 642 3.32 -16.07 31.06
N LYS A 643 4.37 -16.85 31.34
CA LYS A 643 5.70 -16.35 31.70
C LYS A 643 6.73 -16.94 30.75
N LEU A 644 7.60 -16.12 30.17
CA LEU A 644 8.65 -16.59 29.28
C LEU A 644 9.90 -15.69 29.33
N PHE A 645 11.08 -16.30 29.42
CA PHE A 645 12.36 -15.61 29.24
C PHE A 645 12.91 -15.85 27.84
N ILE A 646 13.30 -14.80 27.14
CA ILE A 646 13.81 -14.87 25.77
C ILE A 646 15.24 -14.39 25.75
N TYR A 647 16.16 -15.31 25.46
CA TYR A 647 17.59 -15.03 25.31
C TYR A 647 17.90 -14.82 23.84
N GLY A 648 18.77 -13.85 23.52
CA GLY A 648 19.23 -13.70 22.15
C GLY A 648 20.45 -12.81 22.04
N PHE A 649 21.26 -13.06 21.00
CA PHE A 649 22.44 -12.26 20.70
C PHE A 649 22.09 -10.84 20.26
N PRO A 650 23.07 -9.92 20.29
CA PRO A 650 22.98 -8.67 19.57
C PRO A 650 22.61 -8.91 18.11
N GLY A 651 21.63 -8.17 17.58
CA GLY A 651 21.19 -8.32 16.19
C GLY A 651 20.22 -9.48 15.91
N SER A 652 19.79 -10.25 16.91
CA SER A 652 18.79 -11.33 16.76
C SER A 652 17.33 -10.86 16.62
N GLY A 653 17.06 -9.56 16.78
CA GLY A 653 15.72 -9.00 16.57
C GLY A 653 14.77 -9.04 17.77
N LYS A 654 15.27 -9.18 19.01
CA LYS A 654 14.47 -9.21 20.25
C LYS A 654 13.36 -8.14 20.34
N THR A 655 13.69 -6.86 20.15
CA THR A 655 12.70 -5.77 20.21
C THR A 655 11.60 -5.89 19.15
N ILE A 656 11.90 -6.42 17.96
CA ILE A 656 10.87 -6.67 16.94
C ILE A 656 9.91 -7.74 17.45
N LEU A 657 10.45 -8.85 17.96
CA LEU A 657 9.66 -9.93 18.55
C LEU A 657 8.81 -9.42 19.74
N ALA A 658 9.36 -8.54 20.57
CA ALA A 658 8.64 -7.87 21.66
C ALA A 658 7.45 -7.02 21.14
N THR A 659 7.61 -6.28 20.05
CA THR A 659 6.50 -5.51 19.46
C THR A 659 5.44 -6.38 18.77
N GLU A 660 5.84 -7.48 18.13
CA GLU A 660 4.89 -8.40 17.49
C GLU A 660 4.10 -9.21 18.51
N ILE A 661 4.71 -9.60 19.64
CA ILE A 661 3.96 -10.30 20.70
C ILE A 661 2.92 -9.39 21.37
N ILE A 662 3.21 -8.09 21.54
CA ILE A 662 2.24 -7.11 22.06
C ILE A 662 0.97 -7.08 21.21
N LYS A 663 1.12 -7.01 19.88
CA LYS A 663 -0.01 -7.05 18.94
C LYS A 663 -0.81 -8.35 19.08
N ARG A 664 -0.11 -9.48 19.24
CA ARG A 664 -0.74 -10.79 19.43
C ARG A 664 -1.50 -10.90 20.76
N ILE A 665 -0.94 -10.40 21.86
CA ILE A 665 -1.59 -10.37 23.18
C ILE A 665 -2.92 -9.64 23.10
N LYS A 666 -2.97 -8.47 22.44
CA LYS A 666 -4.21 -7.72 22.24
C LYS A 666 -5.30 -8.54 21.55
N ASN A 667 -4.91 -9.27 20.52
CA ASN A 667 -5.83 -10.08 19.74
C ASN A 667 -6.32 -11.34 20.48
N VAL A 668 -5.46 -11.95 21.30
CA VAL A 668 -5.80 -13.14 22.09
C VAL A 668 -6.63 -12.80 23.34
N PHE A 669 -6.33 -11.70 24.02
CA PHE A 669 -7.00 -11.31 25.27
C PHE A 669 -8.04 -10.21 25.11
N HIS A 670 -8.27 -9.74 23.89
CA HIS A 670 -9.27 -8.71 23.54
C HIS A 670 -9.05 -7.43 24.35
N CYS A 671 -7.79 -7.05 24.53
CA CYS A 671 -7.40 -5.96 25.41
C CYS A 671 -6.97 -4.69 24.65
N ASN A 672 -7.23 -3.55 25.30
CA ASN A 672 -6.86 -2.22 24.83
C ASN A 672 -5.34 -2.03 24.85
N SER A 673 -4.83 -1.04 24.11
CA SER A 673 -3.40 -0.72 24.13
C SER A 673 -2.92 -0.34 25.54
N GLU A 674 -3.81 0.22 26.35
CA GLU A 674 -3.57 0.69 27.70
C GLU A 674 -3.36 -0.47 28.68
N GLU A 675 -3.88 -1.66 28.40
CA GLU A 675 -3.79 -2.83 29.28
C GLU A 675 -2.48 -3.62 29.10
N VAL A 676 -1.68 -3.27 28.08
CA VAL A 676 -0.37 -3.86 27.81
C VAL A 676 0.72 -2.82 28.09
N LEU A 677 1.69 -3.20 28.93
CA LEU A 677 2.80 -2.35 29.33
C LEU A 677 4.12 -2.86 28.79
N TYR A 678 4.82 -2.03 28.03
CA TYR A 678 6.20 -2.24 27.61
C TYR A 678 7.15 -1.46 28.53
N ILE A 679 8.16 -2.14 29.07
CA ILE A 679 9.14 -1.57 29.99
C ILE A 679 10.55 -1.75 29.42
N CYS A 680 11.33 -0.67 29.38
CA CYS A 680 12.76 -0.74 29.08
C CYS A 680 13.55 0.29 29.92
N GLU A 681 14.89 0.29 29.88
CA GLU A 681 15.69 1.32 30.58
C GLU A 681 15.91 2.56 29.69
N ASN A 682 15.98 2.37 28.36
CA ASN A 682 16.39 3.40 27.41
C ASN A 682 15.19 4.28 26.96
N LYS A 683 15.23 5.58 27.28
CA LYS A 683 14.15 6.53 26.95
C LYS A 683 13.90 6.67 25.43
N PRO A 684 14.92 6.84 24.57
CA PRO A 684 14.74 6.78 23.12
C PRO A 684 14.06 5.50 22.60
N LEU A 685 14.42 4.32 23.11
CA LEU A 685 13.75 3.06 22.77
C LEU A 685 12.28 3.07 23.22
N CYS A 686 12.02 3.49 24.45
CA CYS A 686 10.67 3.68 24.99
C CYS A 686 9.82 4.62 24.11
N ASN A 687 10.38 5.75 23.67
CA ASN A 687 9.69 6.69 22.78
C ASN A 687 9.40 6.05 21.41
N SER A 688 10.34 5.27 20.86
CA SER A 688 10.17 4.54 19.60
C SER A 688 8.97 3.59 19.65
N VAL A 689 8.87 2.79 20.71
CA VAL A 689 7.75 1.86 20.91
C VAL A 689 6.44 2.63 21.18
N SER A 690 6.49 3.71 21.95
CA SER A 690 5.33 4.57 22.24
C SER A 690 4.72 5.17 20.97
N MET A 691 5.54 5.59 20.00
CA MET A 691 5.05 6.14 18.72
C MET A 691 4.24 5.14 17.89
N GLN A 692 4.41 3.83 18.11
CA GLN A 692 3.64 2.80 17.41
C GLN A 692 2.19 2.70 17.93
N ARG A 693 1.88 3.27 19.10
CA ARG A 693 0.54 3.28 19.72
C ARG A 693 -0.08 1.89 19.93
N ILE A 694 0.77 0.86 20.10
CA ILE A 694 0.33 -0.52 20.34
C ILE A 694 0.23 -0.89 21.82
N CYS A 695 0.87 -0.13 22.71
CA CYS A 695 0.92 -0.36 24.16
C CYS A 695 1.24 0.93 24.94
N GLN A 696 1.12 0.89 26.27
CA GLN A 696 1.81 1.86 27.13
C GLN A 696 3.30 1.53 27.16
N ALA A 697 4.18 2.49 26.89
CA ALA A 697 5.62 2.28 26.98
C ALA A 697 6.22 3.22 28.03
N VAL A 698 6.94 2.66 29.00
CA VAL A 698 7.55 3.42 30.10
C VAL A 698 8.99 2.99 30.34
N THR A 699 9.75 3.86 31.00
CA THR A 699 11.05 3.45 31.54
C THR A 699 10.85 2.70 32.86
N ARG A 700 11.77 1.81 33.24
CA ARG A 700 11.78 1.17 34.58
C ARG A 700 11.64 2.20 35.71
N ALA A 701 12.33 3.33 35.61
CA ALA A 701 12.25 4.38 36.63
C ALA A 701 10.82 4.89 36.79
N ALA A 702 10.12 5.19 35.69
CA ALA A 702 8.72 5.61 35.73
C ALA A 702 7.78 4.49 36.21
N PHE A 703 8.06 3.24 35.86
CA PHE A 703 7.30 2.07 36.32
C PHE A 703 7.35 1.89 37.84
N LEU A 704 8.46 2.23 38.49
CA LEU A 704 8.66 2.09 39.93
C LEU A 704 8.09 3.26 40.76
N GLU A 705 7.59 4.32 40.13
CA GLU A 705 6.98 5.43 40.85
C GLU A 705 5.79 4.94 41.72
N PRO A 706 5.62 5.44 42.96
CA PRO A 706 4.63 4.92 43.92
C PRO A 706 3.19 4.94 43.42
N PHE A 707 2.86 5.90 42.56
CA PHE A 707 1.52 6.11 42.00
C PHE A 707 1.35 5.51 40.60
N PHE A 708 2.30 4.69 40.11
CA PHE A 708 2.19 4.01 38.83
C PHE A 708 1.58 2.59 38.98
N PRO A 709 0.57 2.22 38.18
CA PRO A 709 -0.05 2.99 37.09
C PRO A 709 -0.93 4.13 37.62
N PHE A 710 -0.93 5.29 36.94
CA PHE A 710 -1.67 6.48 37.39
C PHE A 710 -3.14 6.14 37.69
N SER A 711 -3.51 6.19 38.97
CA SER A 711 -4.90 5.98 39.44
C SER A 711 -5.81 7.19 39.15
N SER A 712 -5.27 8.25 38.56
CA SER A 712 -6.03 9.41 38.09
C SER A 712 -6.19 9.31 36.57
N CYS A 713 -7.45 9.28 36.11
CA CYS A 713 -7.97 9.08 34.74
C CYS A 713 -8.47 7.64 34.53
N ASN A 714 -9.71 7.51 34.04
CA ASN A 714 -10.44 6.28 33.72
C ASN A 714 -9.72 5.36 32.70
N LEU A 715 -8.53 4.84 33.03
CA LEU A 715 -7.75 3.92 32.22
C LEU A 715 -7.84 2.51 32.83
N ASP A 716 -8.05 1.51 31.97
CA ASP A 716 -8.06 0.12 32.39
C ASP A 716 -6.74 -0.27 33.06
N PRO A 717 -6.76 -1.06 34.16
CA PRO A 717 -5.54 -1.47 34.83
C PRO A 717 -4.67 -2.33 33.92
N VAL A 718 -3.35 -2.13 33.96
CA VAL A 718 -2.37 -2.95 33.23
C VAL A 718 -2.53 -4.43 33.60
N LYS A 719 -2.66 -5.30 32.59
CA LYS A 719 -2.80 -6.76 32.75
C LYS A 719 -1.61 -7.53 32.21
N HIS A 720 -0.97 -7.03 31.16
CA HIS A 720 0.12 -7.71 30.46
C HIS A 720 1.38 -6.84 30.47
N ILE A 721 2.54 -7.45 30.68
CA ILE A 721 3.83 -6.76 30.78
C ILE A 721 4.85 -7.44 29.86
N ILE A 722 5.49 -6.63 29.03
CA ILE A 722 6.63 -7.02 28.19
C ILE A 722 7.83 -6.19 28.63
N ILE A 723 8.92 -6.84 28.96
CA ILE A 723 10.13 -6.18 29.47
C ILE A 723 11.28 -6.43 28.51
N ASP A 724 11.86 -5.35 28.01
CA ASP A 724 12.96 -5.37 27.05
C ASP A 724 14.25 -4.84 27.70
N GLU A 725 15.38 -5.45 27.35
CA GLU A 725 16.70 -5.12 27.90
C GLU A 725 16.74 -5.17 29.45
N ALA A 726 16.05 -6.14 30.06
CA ALA A 726 15.86 -6.21 31.51
C ALA A 726 17.18 -6.34 32.31
N GLN A 727 18.23 -6.90 31.70
CA GLN A 727 19.56 -6.98 32.30
C GLN A 727 20.22 -5.61 32.51
N ASN A 728 19.70 -4.53 31.91
CA ASN A 728 20.16 -3.16 32.10
C ASN A 728 19.43 -2.42 33.24
N PHE A 729 18.48 -3.05 33.90
CA PHE A 729 17.64 -2.44 34.95
C PHE A 729 18.42 -2.31 36.25
N ARG A 730 18.12 -1.31 37.08
CA ARG A 730 18.75 -1.16 38.41
C ARG A 730 17.80 -1.57 39.51
N SER A 731 18.20 -2.51 40.37
CA SER A 731 17.40 -2.96 41.54
C SER A 731 17.41 -1.97 42.71
N SER A 732 18.43 -1.11 42.82
CA SER A 732 18.59 -0.17 43.94
C SER A 732 17.47 0.87 44.09
N LYS A 733 16.56 0.97 43.11
CA LYS A 733 15.41 1.89 43.12
C LYS A 733 14.07 1.18 43.39
N GLY A 734 14.10 -0.12 43.73
CA GLY A 734 12.92 -0.93 44.01
C GLY A 734 12.90 -2.24 43.21
N ASP A 735 12.19 -3.24 43.75
CA ASP A 735 12.02 -4.56 43.13
C ASP A 735 10.98 -4.50 41.99
N TRP A 736 11.47 -4.16 40.80
CA TRP A 736 10.65 -4.09 39.60
C TRP A 736 10.13 -5.47 39.18
N TYR A 737 10.87 -6.56 39.48
CA TYR A 737 10.49 -7.90 39.06
C TYR A 737 9.33 -8.42 39.90
N ALA A 738 9.37 -8.23 41.22
CA ALA A 738 8.24 -8.52 42.09
C ALA A 738 7.01 -7.69 41.70
N LYS A 739 7.17 -6.37 41.45
CA LYS A 739 6.06 -5.51 41.00
C LYS A 739 5.45 -6.01 39.68
N ALA A 740 6.26 -6.36 38.70
CA ALA A 740 5.78 -6.86 37.41
C ALA A 740 5.06 -8.22 37.55
N ARG A 741 5.62 -9.12 38.35
CA ARG A 741 5.00 -10.41 38.67
C ARG A 741 3.67 -10.20 39.38
N ASP A 742 3.61 -9.29 40.33
CA ASP A 742 2.40 -9.04 41.14
C ASP A 742 1.25 -8.48 40.29
N ILE A 743 1.54 -7.59 39.34
CA ILE A 743 0.56 -7.09 38.36
C ILE A 743 0.05 -8.22 37.45
N THR A 744 0.94 -9.13 37.05
CA THR A 744 0.63 -10.22 36.10
C THR A 744 0.13 -11.52 36.75
N LYS A 745 0.07 -11.59 38.09
CA LYS A 745 -0.35 -12.78 38.88
C LYS A 745 -1.72 -13.35 38.50
N GLY A 746 -2.60 -12.54 37.91
CA GLY A 746 -3.88 -12.99 37.37
C GLY A 746 -3.72 -13.71 36.03
N ASN A 747 -4.57 -13.38 35.05
CA ASN A 747 -4.51 -13.96 33.71
C ASN A 747 -3.49 -13.25 32.78
N GLY A 748 -2.55 -12.50 33.36
CA GLY A 748 -1.61 -11.63 32.68
C GLY A 748 -0.46 -12.36 32.00
N VAL A 749 0.17 -11.72 31.01
CA VAL A 749 1.36 -12.25 30.33
C VAL A 749 2.57 -11.44 30.78
N LEU A 750 3.66 -12.12 31.15
CA LEU A 750 4.95 -11.55 31.54
C LEU A 750 6.07 -12.16 30.70
N TRP A 751 6.50 -11.46 29.64
CA TRP A 751 7.64 -11.90 28.83
C TRP A 751 8.82 -10.95 29.00
N ILE A 752 10.01 -11.52 29.13
CA ILE A 752 11.24 -10.80 29.46
C ILE A 752 12.32 -11.13 28.43
N PHE A 753 12.81 -10.10 27.74
CA PHE A 753 13.84 -10.21 26.72
C PHE A 753 15.20 -9.82 27.30
N LEU A 754 16.22 -10.66 27.06
CA LEU A 754 17.52 -10.59 27.71
C LEU A 754 18.68 -10.62 26.72
N ASP A 755 19.66 -9.73 26.94
CA ASP A 755 20.96 -9.72 26.26
C ASP A 755 22.12 -9.58 27.26
N TYR A 756 22.44 -10.68 27.94
CA TYR A 756 23.51 -10.67 28.96
C TYR A 756 24.89 -10.30 28.40
N LEU A 757 25.15 -10.53 27.11
CA LEU A 757 26.44 -10.22 26.47
C LEU A 757 26.67 -8.71 26.35
N GLN A 758 25.60 -7.92 26.34
CA GLN A 758 25.65 -6.45 26.31
C GLN A 758 25.65 -5.80 27.69
N THR A 759 25.85 -6.58 28.75
CA THR A 759 25.91 -6.04 30.12
C THR A 759 27.22 -5.28 30.35
N THR A 760 27.14 -3.96 30.57
CA THR A 760 28.32 -3.06 30.70
C THR A 760 28.47 -2.43 32.08
N HIS A 761 27.82 -2.97 33.10
CA HIS A 761 27.73 -2.41 34.46
C HIS A 761 27.99 -3.47 35.53
N THR A 762 28.15 -3.06 36.81
CA THR A 762 28.34 -3.95 37.98
C THR A 762 27.16 -4.02 38.93
N PHE A 763 26.13 -3.19 38.76
CA PHE A 763 25.01 -3.18 39.68
C PHE A 763 24.14 -4.43 39.54
N ASP A 764 23.38 -4.71 40.59
CA ASP A 764 22.35 -5.74 40.57
C ASP A 764 21.15 -5.29 39.71
N CYS A 765 20.70 -6.21 38.87
CA CYS A 765 19.64 -5.98 37.90
C CYS A 765 18.25 -6.34 38.39
N GLY A 766 18.13 -7.04 39.52
CA GLY A 766 16.83 -7.46 40.07
C GLY A 766 16.15 -8.59 39.27
N LEU A 767 16.86 -9.20 38.32
CA LEU A 767 16.42 -10.45 37.68
C LEU A 767 16.51 -11.61 38.69
N PRO A 768 15.60 -12.59 38.63
CA PRO A 768 15.72 -13.79 39.45
C PRO A 768 16.98 -14.58 39.06
N ASP A 769 17.48 -15.43 39.97
CA ASP A 769 18.61 -16.30 39.67
C ASP A 769 18.42 -17.13 38.40
N GLN A 770 19.51 -17.48 37.74
CA GLN A 770 19.53 -18.24 36.48
C GLN A 770 18.66 -19.52 36.53
N CYS A 771 18.69 -20.26 37.64
CA CYS A 771 17.89 -21.48 37.81
C CYS A 771 16.38 -21.22 37.87
N ASN A 772 15.97 -19.98 38.12
CA ASN A 772 14.58 -19.53 38.24
C ASN A 772 14.10 -18.79 36.97
N GLN A 773 14.91 -18.76 35.91
CA GLN A 773 14.60 -18.16 34.61
C GLN A 773 13.95 -19.16 33.64
N GLU A 774 13.01 -19.96 34.14
CA GLU A 774 12.24 -20.93 33.34
C GLU A 774 10.76 -20.53 33.23
N PRO A 775 10.08 -20.85 32.10
CA PRO A 775 10.65 -21.44 30.87
C PRO A 775 11.47 -20.42 30.05
N GLN A 776 12.41 -20.92 29.24
CA GLN A 776 13.28 -20.12 28.37
C GLN A 776 13.18 -20.50 26.88
N GLU A 777 13.30 -19.50 26.00
CA GLU A 777 13.41 -19.65 24.54
C GLU A 777 14.58 -18.84 24.00
N TRP A 778 15.19 -19.31 22.91
CA TRP A 778 16.49 -18.83 22.43
C TRP A 778 16.42 -18.35 20.97
N LEU A 779 16.91 -17.14 20.72
CA LEU A 779 17.11 -16.59 19.38
C LEU A 779 18.57 -16.76 18.96
N THR A 780 18.81 -17.60 17.96
CA THR A 780 20.17 -17.99 17.53
C THR A 780 20.58 -17.35 16.20
N ILE A 781 19.63 -16.80 15.44
CA ILE A 781 19.89 -16.24 14.12
C ILE A 781 20.11 -14.72 14.21
N GLY A 782 21.29 -14.25 13.79
CA GLY A 782 21.57 -12.82 13.58
C GLY A 782 20.98 -12.33 12.26
N VAL A 783 20.18 -11.25 12.29
CA VAL A 783 19.42 -10.78 11.11
C VAL A 783 19.65 -9.32 10.73
N ARG A 784 20.50 -8.61 11.47
CA ARG A 784 20.62 -7.15 11.36
C ARG A 784 21.97 -6.65 10.86
N ASN A 785 23.05 -7.26 11.32
CA ASN A 785 24.41 -6.78 11.07
C ASN A 785 25.01 -7.48 9.84
N ALA A 786 25.65 -6.72 8.96
CA ALA A 786 26.39 -7.26 7.83
C ALA A 786 27.39 -8.35 8.24
N THR A 787 27.65 -9.29 7.34
CA THR A 787 28.37 -10.54 7.64
C THR A 787 29.73 -10.29 8.29
N GLN A 788 30.50 -9.31 7.79
CA GLN A 788 31.79 -8.95 8.39
C GLN A 788 31.68 -8.36 9.81
N ILE A 789 30.67 -7.50 10.04
CA ILE A 789 30.40 -6.93 11.38
C ILE A 789 30.00 -8.06 12.35
N TYR A 790 29.15 -8.96 11.88
CA TYR A 790 28.68 -10.11 12.64
C TYR A 790 29.82 -11.07 13.01
N GLU A 791 30.74 -11.37 12.08
CA GLU A 791 31.91 -12.21 12.33
C GLU A 791 32.82 -11.62 13.42
N ASP A 792 33.09 -10.31 13.38
CA ASP A 792 33.83 -9.62 14.43
C ASP A 792 33.08 -9.65 15.77
N MET A 793 31.76 -9.49 15.78
CA MET A 793 30.96 -9.65 17.00
C MET A 793 31.10 -11.06 17.57
N LEU A 794 31.09 -12.11 16.75
CA LEU A 794 31.28 -13.48 17.21
C LEU A 794 32.66 -13.68 17.86
N GLN A 795 33.71 -13.06 17.32
CA GLN A 795 35.03 -13.11 17.94
C GLN A 795 35.04 -12.39 19.31
N LEU A 796 34.40 -11.23 19.41
CA LEU A 796 34.23 -10.52 20.69
C LEU A 796 33.44 -11.35 21.71
N ILE A 797 32.36 -11.99 21.28
CA ILE A 797 31.54 -12.87 22.13
C ILE A 797 32.36 -14.05 22.65
N LYS A 798 33.14 -14.70 21.78
CA LYS A 798 34.03 -15.80 22.19
C LYS A 798 35.01 -15.34 23.26
N LYS A 799 35.60 -14.15 23.10
CA LYS A 799 36.50 -13.54 24.08
C LYS A 799 35.81 -13.25 25.42
N ILE A 800 34.60 -12.67 25.39
CA ILE A 800 33.80 -12.40 26.60
C ILE A 800 33.46 -13.70 27.36
N LEU A 801 33.20 -14.79 26.63
CA LEU A 801 32.83 -16.08 27.23
C LEU A 801 34.03 -16.91 27.70
N SER A 802 35.24 -16.65 27.21
CA SER A 802 36.48 -17.28 27.70
C SER A 802 36.95 -16.70 29.03
N GLU A 803 36.60 -15.44 29.33
CA GLU A 803 36.99 -14.74 30.54
C GLU A 803 35.75 -14.37 31.37
N PRO A 804 35.12 -15.32 32.08
CA PRO A 804 33.93 -15.02 32.87
C PRO A 804 34.25 -14.05 34.01
N THR A 805 33.65 -12.86 33.95
CA THR A 805 33.94 -11.76 34.87
C THR A 805 32.90 -11.60 35.98
N ARG A 806 31.75 -12.31 35.99
CA ARG A 806 30.68 -12.15 37.01
C ARG A 806 30.01 -13.48 37.40
N LEU A 807 29.49 -13.56 38.64
CA LEU A 807 28.78 -14.75 39.13
C LEU A 807 27.33 -14.85 38.62
N ASN A 808 26.67 -13.72 38.34
CA ASN A 808 25.23 -13.68 38.00
C ASN A 808 24.98 -13.58 36.47
N ILE A 809 26.01 -13.81 35.64
CA ILE A 809 25.84 -13.94 34.20
C ILE A 809 25.75 -15.43 33.87
N PRO A 810 24.76 -15.85 33.07
CA PRO A 810 24.57 -17.26 32.75
C PRO A 810 25.54 -17.78 31.68
N TYR A 811 26.84 -17.82 31.97
CA TYR A 811 27.88 -18.19 31.00
C TYR A 811 27.66 -19.54 30.34
N ASN A 812 27.21 -20.56 31.08
CA ASN A 812 26.96 -21.88 30.51
C ASN A 812 25.82 -21.86 29.47
N GLN A 813 24.72 -21.15 29.76
CA GLN A 813 23.63 -21.00 28.80
C GLN A 813 24.07 -20.20 27.58
N LEU A 814 24.87 -19.14 27.77
CA LEU A 814 25.40 -18.34 26.67
C LEU A 814 26.39 -19.12 25.78
N LYS A 815 27.17 -20.06 26.36
CA LYS A 815 28.03 -20.98 25.59
C LYS A 815 27.20 -21.96 24.75
N ASN A 816 26.18 -22.60 25.35
CA ASN A 816 25.26 -23.47 24.61
C ASN A 816 24.51 -22.70 23.51
N LEU A 817 24.18 -21.44 23.78
CA LEU A 817 23.55 -20.56 22.83
C LEU A 817 24.53 -20.28 21.67
N LEU A 818 25.80 -19.95 21.95
CA LEU A 818 26.86 -19.68 20.96
C LEU A 818 27.07 -20.83 19.96
N GLU A 819 26.97 -22.08 20.41
CA GLU A 819 27.13 -23.26 19.56
C GLU A 819 26.08 -23.34 18.43
N LYS A 820 24.91 -22.72 18.63
CA LYS A 820 23.79 -22.76 17.68
C LYS A 820 23.72 -21.52 16.79
N VAL A 821 24.60 -20.54 17.00
CA VAL A 821 24.51 -19.21 16.38
C VAL A 821 24.85 -19.23 14.91
N GLN A 822 24.02 -18.57 14.11
CA GLN A 822 24.23 -18.47 12.67
C GLN A 822 23.91 -17.08 12.14
N CYS A 823 24.69 -16.63 11.15
CA CYS A 823 24.37 -15.41 10.41
C CYS A 823 23.22 -15.75 9.47
N GLY A 824 22.08 -15.07 9.60
CA GLY A 824 20.89 -15.35 8.80
C GLY A 824 21.02 -14.99 7.32
N HIS A 825 22.14 -14.38 6.91
CA HIS A 825 22.33 -13.80 5.58
C HIS A 825 23.81 -13.54 5.21
N ASN A 826 24.04 -13.29 3.91
CA ASN A 826 25.33 -12.89 3.35
C ASN A 826 25.28 -11.42 2.93
N LEU A 827 25.13 -10.52 3.91
CA LEU A 827 25.02 -9.08 3.64
C LEU A 827 26.42 -8.48 3.63
N GLU A 828 26.84 -7.97 2.48
CA GLU A 828 28.08 -7.22 2.36
C GLU A 828 28.01 -5.92 3.17
N GLY A 829 29.09 -5.67 3.89
CA GLY A 829 29.27 -4.51 4.74
C GLY A 829 30.74 -4.37 5.07
N ILE A 830 31.07 -3.30 5.78
CA ILE A 830 32.48 -2.96 6.06
C ILE A 830 32.63 -2.75 7.55
N LEU A 831 33.57 -3.47 8.17
CA LEU A 831 34.14 -3.05 9.45
C LEU A 831 35.53 -2.44 9.20
N SER A 832 35.63 -1.12 9.33
CA SER A 832 36.88 -0.39 9.16
C SER A 832 37.48 -0.06 10.52
N LYS A 833 38.77 -0.40 10.72
CA LYS A 833 39.56 -0.06 11.91
C LYS A 833 40.74 0.84 11.50
N PRO A 834 40.49 2.10 11.08
CA PRO A 834 41.54 3.00 10.61
C PRO A 834 42.57 3.29 11.71
N GLN A 835 43.85 3.35 11.34
CA GLN A 835 44.97 3.65 12.24
C GLN A 835 45.14 5.17 12.42
N ILE A 836 44.08 5.84 12.88
CA ILE A 836 44.05 7.28 13.15
C ILE A 836 43.85 7.45 14.65
N ARG A 837 44.66 8.31 15.26
CA ARG A 837 44.77 8.38 16.73
C ARG A 837 44.58 9.78 17.30
N ASP A 838 44.94 10.81 16.53
CA ASP A 838 44.74 12.18 16.95
C ASP A 838 43.29 12.63 16.72
N GLN A 839 42.79 13.45 17.63
CA GLN A 839 41.42 13.96 17.61
C GLN A 839 41.07 14.67 16.29
N GLU A 840 41.98 15.47 15.73
CA GLU A 840 41.74 16.18 14.47
C GLU A 840 41.62 15.18 13.30
N GLY A 841 42.50 14.19 13.23
CA GLY A 841 42.48 13.10 12.27
C GLY A 841 41.17 12.31 12.33
N ILE A 842 40.71 11.96 13.53
CA ILE A 842 39.44 11.25 13.76
C ILE A 842 38.27 12.07 13.20
N VAL A 843 38.19 13.36 13.56
CA VAL A 843 37.13 14.27 13.06
C VAL A 843 37.20 14.40 11.54
N THR A 844 38.40 14.49 10.96
CA THR A 844 38.61 14.57 9.50
C THR A 844 38.09 13.34 8.79
N TYR A 845 38.42 12.16 9.33
CA TYR A 845 37.99 10.88 8.77
C TYR A 845 36.48 10.73 8.80
N ILE A 846 35.86 10.98 9.97
CA ILE A 846 34.40 10.87 10.15
C ILE A 846 33.68 11.79 9.16
N VAL A 847 34.08 13.07 9.07
CA VAL A 847 33.45 14.04 8.17
C VAL A 847 33.62 13.63 6.71
N SER A 848 34.82 13.21 6.30
CA SER A 848 35.09 12.74 4.93
C SER A 848 34.20 11.55 4.54
N LYS A 849 34.09 10.56 5.42
CA LYS A 849 33.23 9.38 5.20
C LYS A 849 31.76 9.74 5.22
N CYS A 850 31.29 10.57 6.15
CA CYS A 850 29.91 11.05 6.15
C CYS A 850 29.56 11.72 4.83
N VAL A 851 30.41 12.63 4.33
CA VAL A 851 30.22 13.28 3.02
C VAL A 851 30.16 12.25 1.89
N SER A 852 31.04 11.24 1.90
CA SER A 852 31.02 10.17 0.90
C SER A 852 29.71 9.37 0.93
N TYR A 853 29.18 9.05 2.11
CA TYR A 853 27.91 8.34 2.24
C TYR A 853 26.71 9.20 1.81
N LEU A 854 26.69 10.48 2.20
CA LEU A 854 25.65 11.40 1.75
C LEU A 854 25.62 11.53 0.22
N LYS A 855 26.79 11.57 -0.44
CA LYS A 855 26.90 11.56 -1.91
C LYS A 855 26.40 10.27 -2.57
N LYS A 856 26.45 9.15 -1.85
CA LYS A 856 25.88 7.85 -2.26
C LYS A 856 24.39 7.71 -1.92
N GLY A 857 23.71 8.81 -1.58
CA GLY A 857 22.27 8.81 -1.33
C GLY A 857 21.83 8.42 0.09
N TYR A 858 22.76 8.18 1.04
CA TYR A 858 22.38 7.99 2.43
C TYR A 858 21.88 9.31 3.04
N SER A 859 20.85 9.27 3.88
CA SER A 859 20.43 10.42 4.68
C SER A 859 21.28 10.56 5.95
N GLY A 860 21.32 11.74 6.57
CA GLY A 860 22.01 11.91 7.85
C GLY A 860 21.39 11.05 8.96
N GLY A 861 20.07 10.81 8.87
CA GLY A 861 19.34 9.90 9.76
C GLY A 861 19.85 8.45 9.74
N ASN A 862 20.57 8.03 8.69
CA ASN A 862 21.18 6.71 8.57
C ASN A 862 22.53 6.56 9.30
N ILE A 863 23.06 7.64 9.88
CA ILE A 863 24.41 7.71 10.44
C ILE A 863 24.34 7.99 11.95
N ALA A 864 25.09 7.23 12.72
CA ALA A 864 25.35 7.52 14.14
C ALA A 864 26.85 7.61 14.43
N ILE A 865 27.22 8.49 15.37
CA ILE A 865 28.55 8.63 15.93
C ILE A 865 28.44 8.35 17.43
N LEU A 866 29.14 7.32 17.89
CA LEU A 866 29.06 6.80 19.25
C LEU A 866 30.39 7.00 19.97
N CYS A 867 30.38 7.84 21.01
CA CYS A 867 31.49 8.01 21.94
C CYS A 867 31.32 7.10 23.16
N ASN A 868 32.37 6.80 23.90
CA ASN A 868 32.25 5.98 25.11
C ASN A 868 31.42 6.68 26.19
N THR A 869 31.60 8.00 26.38
CA THR A 869 30.85 8.80 27.37
C THR A 869 30.11 10.00 26.77
N THR A 870 29.20 10.58 27.55
CA THR A 870 28.54 11.86 27.19
C THR A 870 29.52 13.03 27.20
N ASN A 871 30.56 12.97 28.02
CA ASN A 871 31.58 14.02 28.10
C ASN A 871 32.42 14.05 26.82
N GLU A 872 32.88 12.89 26.35
CA GLU A 872 33.58 12.77 25.07
C GLU A 872 32.71 13.24 23.91
N ARG A 873 31.42 12.89 23.91
CA ARG A 873 30.45 13.39 22.91
C ARG A 873 30.44 14.92 22.88
N ASP A 874 30.43 15.57 24.05
CA ASP A 874 30.38 17.03 24.15
C ASP A 874 31.67 17.70 23.68
N VAL A 875 32.79 16.98 23.68
CA VAL A 875 34.06 17.41 23.06
C VAL A 875 34.03 17.24 21.55
N TYR A 876 33.61 16.07 21.04
CA TYR A 876 33.66 15.77 19.61
C TYR A 876 32.59 16.49 18.78
N LYS A 877 31.40 16.72 19.35
CA LYS A 877 30.28 17.35 18.66
C LYS A 877 30.64 18.71 18.02
N PRO A 878 31.17 19.72 18.75
CA PRO A 878 31.48 21.02 18.15
C PRO A 878 32.55 20.93 17.06
N LEU A 879 33.54 20.04 17.22
CA LEU A 879 34.60 19.83 16.23
C LEU A 879 34.05 19.26 14.92
N LEU A 880 33.14 18.29 15.02
CA LEU A 880 32.44 17.71 13.88
C LEU A 880 31.56 18.75 13.18
N GLU A 881 30.81 19.56 13.95
CA GLU A 881 29.96 20.64 13.43
C GLU A 881 30.79 21.68 12.65
N GLU A 882 31.91 22.14 13.22
CA GLU A 882 32.79 23.11 12.57
C GLU A 882 33.32 22.57 11.24
N LYS A 883 33.88 21.36 11.24
CA LYS A 883 34.52 20.77 10.06
C LYS A 883 33.50 20.38 8.98
N MET A 884 32.33 19.90 9.38
CA MET A 884 31.23 19.58 8.47
C MET A 884 30.61 20.84 7.86
N SER A 885 30.48 21.94 8.60
CA SER A 885 29.92 23.20 8.07
C SER A 885 30.69 23.73 6.85
N ARG A 886 32.01 23.51 6.82
CA ARG A 886 32.88 23.85 5.67
C ARG A 886 32.57 23.00 4.44
N GLN A 887 32.22 21.73 4.63
CA GLN A 887 31.85 20.81 3.54
C GLN A 887 30.40 21.01 3.09
N MET A 888 29.48 21.26 4.03
CA MET A 888 28.05 21.51 3.76
C MET A 888 27.86 22.74 2.88
N ARG A 889 28.59 23.83 3.12
CA ARG A 889 28.59 25.02 2.26
C ARG A 889 29.03 24.73 0.83
N LYS A 890 30.00 23.83 0.64
CA LYS A 890 30.50 23.43 -0.68
C LYS A 890 29.54 22.50 -1.43
N LEU A 891 28.77 21.69 -0.70
CA LEU A 891 27.91 20.64 -1.27
C LEU A 891 26.41 20.98 -1.25
N ARG A 892 26.02 22.15 -0.70
CA ARG A 892 24.62 22.59 -0.53
C ARG A 892 23.73 21.57 0.20
N LEU A 893 24.31 20.78 1.11
CA LEU A 893 23.59 19.78 1.91
C LEU A 893 23.11 20.39 3.23
N ASN A 894 21.90 20.05 3.68
CA ASN A 894 21.33 20.50 4.96
C ASN A 894 21.22 19.33 5.95
N VAL A 895 22.33 19.03 6.62
CA VAL A 895 22.44 17.95 7.63
C VAL A 895 23.10 18.51 8.89
N ALA A 896 22.45 18.33 10.04
CA ALA A 896 22.95 18.78 11.34
C ALA A 896 23.40 17.59 12.21
N PHE A 897 24.27 17.87 13.20
CA PHE A 897 24.57 16.92 14.26
C PHE A 897 23.64 17.15 15.45
N THR A 898 22.97 16.10 15.89
CA THR A 898 22.01 16.20 17.00
C THR A 898 22.18 15.07 18.00
N THR A 899 21.67 15.30 19.21
CA THR A 899 21.47 14.24 20.19
C THR A 899 20.14 13.54 19.93
N LEU A 900 20.00 12.27 20.32
CA LEU A 900 18.77 11.48 20.16
C LEU A 900 17.50 12.22 20.62
N ASP A 901 17.58 13.00 21.70
CA ASP A 901 16.43 13.71 22.28
C ASP A 901 15.94 14.91 21.41
N LYS A 902 16.73 15.32 20.40
CA LYS A 902 16.48 16.51 19.55
C LYS A 902 16.54 16.20 18.05
N ALA A 903 16.80 14.95 17.67
CA ALA A 903 17.05 14.57 16.28
C ALA A 903 15.78 14.67 15.43
N LYS A 904 15.89 15.34 14.27
CA LYS A 904 14.90 15.27 13.19
C LYS A 904 15.32 14.21 12.18
N GLY A 905 14.40 13.77 11.31
CA GLY A 905 14.58 12.60 10.45
C GLY A 905 15.83 12.59 9.53
N ASN A 906 16.46 13.74 9.26
CA ASN A 906 17.65 13.84 8.40
C ASN A 906 18.96 14.13 9.16
N ASP A 907 18.95 14.20 10.49
CA ASP A 907 20.12 14.61 11.28
C ASP A 907 21.06 13.43 11.60
N ILE A 908 22.37 13.68 11.61
CA ILE A 908 23.36 12.72 12.09
C ILE A 908 23.33 12.69 13.61
N VAL A 909 23.16 11.50 14.19
CA VAL A 909 23.07 11.37 15.65
C VAL A 909 24.46 11.21 16.25
N ILE A 910 24.80 12.03 17.24
CA ILE A 910 25.99 11.83 18.09
C ILE A 910 25.58 11.58 19.54
N ASN A 911 26.01 10.45 20.11
CA ASN A 911 25.66 10.08 21.49
C ASN A 911 26.69 9.15 22.14
N SER A 912 26.48 8.84 23.43
CA SER A 912 27.27 7.78 24.09
C SER A 912 26.76 6.38 23.70
N ILE A 913 27.63 5.38 23.70
CA ILE A 913 27.30 3.96 23.45
C ILE A 913 26.11 3.52 24.32
N ARG A 914 26.14 3.84 25.62
CA ARG A 914 25.12 3.43 26.60
C ARG A 914 23.75 4.06 26.34
N ARG A 915 23.71 5.34 25.95
CA ARG A 915 22.43 6.02 25.60
C ARG A 915 21.88 5.60 24.24
N PHE A 916 22.70 5.00 23.38
CA PHE A 916 22.29 4.43 22.10
C PHE A 916 21.91 2.94 22.20
N SER A 917 21.91 2.34 23.40
CA SER A 917 21.54 0.93 23.59
C SER A 917 20.11 0.63 23.11
N GLY A 918 19.94 -0.49 22.42
CA GLY A 918 18.68 -0.90 21.80
C GLY A 918 18.32 -0.17 20.49
N LEU A 919 19.13 0.80 20.05
CA LEU A 919 18.95 1.53 18.79
C LEU A 919 20.00 1.13 17.76
N GLU A 920 19.73 1.39 16.48
CA GLU A 920 20.60 0.96 15.37
C GLU A 920 20.61 1.98 14.23
N ARG A 921 21.65 1.92 13.39
CA ARG A 921 21.84 2.70 12.15
C ARG A 921 22.54 1.88 11.09
N TYR A 922 22.39 2.27 9.82
CA TYR A 922 23.15 1.64 8.73
C TYR A 922 24.65 1.86 8.88
N ILE A 923 25.04 3.09 9.22
CA ILE A 923 26.43 3.50 9.35
C ILE A 923 26.67 3.96 10.78
N VAL A 924 27.66 3.38 11.45
CA VAL A 924 28.08 3.77 12.80
C VAL A 924 29.57 4.08 12.80
N PHE A 925 29.91 5.25 13.33
CA PHE A 925 31.28 5.59 13.72
C PHE A 925 31.39 5.41 15.22
N GLY A 926 32.28 4.54 15.68
CA GLY A 926 32.59 4.34 17.07
C GLY A 926 33.91 4.98 17.44
N ILE A 927 33.91 5.90 18.39
CA ILE A 927 35.13 6.46 18.99
C ILE A 927 35.34 5.75 20.32
N PHE A 928 36.35 4.88 20.38
CA PHE A 928 36.62 4.01 21.52
C PHE A 928 37.99 4.35 22.13
N PRO A 929 38.10 4.58 23.45
CA PRO A 929 39.38 4.97 24.03
C PRO A 929 40.33 3.77 24.11
N ARG A 930 41.62 3.97 23.82
CA ARG A 930 42.61 2.89 23.76
C ARG A 930 43.08 2.41 25.13
N SER A 931 43.19 3.32 26.09
CA SER A 931 43.73 3.10 27.44
C SER A 931 42.71 2.57 28.46
N VAL A 932 41.60 1.99 27.98
CA VAL A 932 40.52 1.51 28.85
C VAL A 932 40.85 0.11 29.38
N ASN A 933 41.59 0.04 30.49
CA ASN A 933 41.70 -1.18 31.29
C ASN A 933 40.44 -1.37 32.15
N TRP A 934 39.27 -1.44 31.50
CA TRP A 934 37.98 -1.66 32.14
C TRP A 934 37.58 -3.13 31.99
N ARG A 935 37.20 -3.76 33.10
CA ARG A 935 36.59 -5.11 33.22
C ARG A 935 35.49 -5.50 32.19
N PHE A 936 34.93 -4.57 31.43
CA PHE A 936 33.81 -4.75 30.47
C PHE A 936 34.07 -4.01 29.14
N ALA A 937 35.33 -3.70 28.84
CA ALA A 937 35.70 -3.04 27.58
C ALA A 937 35.18 -3.84 26.37
N ASP A 938 35.31 -5.17 26.39
CA ASP A 938 34.82 -6.04 25.33
C ASP A 938 33.28 -6.05 25.22
N ASN A 939 32.55 -6.08 26.34
CA ASN A 939 31.08 -5.96 26.33
C ASN A 939 30.63 -4.61 25.77
N LEU A 940 31.33 -3.53 26.13
CA LEU A 940 31.02 -2.19 25.64
C LEU A 940 31.34 -2.04 24.16
N LEU A 941 32.43 -2.65 23.70
CA LEU A 941 32.79 -2.71 22.28
C LEU A 941 31.75 -3.52 21.49
N LEU A 942 31.30 -4.67 22.02
CA LEU A 942 30.21 -5.44 21.44
C LEU A 942 28.91 -4.61 21.37
N CYS A 943 28.61 -3.83 22.41
CA CYS A 943 27.48 -2.90 22.41
C CYS A 943 27.58 -1.81 21.35
N LEU A 944 28.79 -1.37 20.97
CA LEU A 944 29.01 -0.37 19.93
C LEU A 944 28.88 -0.99 18.54
N VAL A 945 29.60 -2.08 18.28
CA VAL A 945 29.67 -2.73 16.96
C VAL A 945 28.29 -3.22 16.52
N SER A 946 27.52 -3.78 17.46
CA SER A 946 26.16 -4.28 17.18
C SER A 946 25.14 -3.22 16.74
N ARG A 947 25.43 -1.92 16.90
CA ARG A 947 24.53 -0.84 16.48
C ARG A 947 24.58 -0.58 14.98
N ALA A 948 25.57 -1.14 14.29
CA ALA A 948 25.83 -0.94 12.88
C ALA A 948 25.22 -2.05 12.02
N ASN A 949 24.31 -1.70 11.12
CA ASN A 949 23.68 -2.67 10.24
C ASN A 949 24.54 -2.97 8.99
N LEU A 950 25.20 -1.97 8.38
CA LEU A 950 25.96 -2.13 7.13
C LEU A 950 27.44 -1.77 7.27
N HIS A 951 27.73 -0.59 7.83
CA HIS A 951 29.09 -0.08 7.92
C HIS A 951 29.41 0.34 9.34
N CYS A 952 30.51 -0.18 9.87
CA CYS A 952 31.04 0.19 11.17
C CYS A 952 32.47 0.72 11.01
N HIS A 953 32.73 1.93 11.48
CA HIS A 953 34.05 2.54 11.52
C HIS A 953 34.48 2.66 12.97
N LEU A 954 35.41 1.83 13.41
CA LEU A 954 35.91 1.81 14.78
C LEU A 954 37.23 2.58 14.85
N LEU A 955 37.18 3.75 15.46
CA LEU A 955 38.29 4.69 15.65
C LEU A 955 38.77 4.61 17.10
N TYR A 956 40.08 4.70 17.31
CA TYR A 956 40.67 4.67 18.64
C TYR A 956 41.26 6.02 18.99
N ASP A 957 40.84 6.57 20.13
CA ASP A 957 41.34 7.83 20.68
C ASP A 957 42.36 7.51 21.79
N ASP A 958 43.52 8.16 21.74
CA ASP A 958 44.65 7.91 22.66
C ASP A 958 44.50 8.67 24.00
#